data_AF-I4C7D2-F1
#
_entry.id   AF-I4C7D2-F1
#
_cell.length_a   1.000
_cell.length_b   1.000
_cell.length_c   1.000
_cell.angle_alpha   90.00
_cell.angle_beta   90.00
_cell.angle_gamma   90.00
#
_symmetry.space_group_name_H-M   'P 1'
#
loop_
_entity.id
_entity.type
_entity.pdbx_description
1 polymer ?
#
loop_
_entity_poly.entity_id
_entity_poly.type
_entity_poly.pdbx_seq_one_letter_code
_entity_poly.pdbx_strand_id
1 'polypeptide(L)'
;MDCHCKDHLPGEWHSHEDCDCKHHHSPTYSFVITKVMEEDPGVGTVYISKAFMENLEVQDGDPVELLGPTTCVVQAKSHPNPWIDTRMISIDKHTMEKTGVQLFGQIRIRKTACEEAQCITLQVPPGSNVTRLGLRAMLDRADGAVITGRDYLTLKDRRGRELQFRIVESNPDQMSRLSKKTLIRLVDENGNEYLARNDTSFQDVGGLDEAVSKVKEVVQLPLKHPEIFYRLGIDPPRGVLLHGPSGTGKTLIARAVAGETGCYFKAISGTEIMDKYYGESEAKLRAAFEEAYQHAPAIIFIDEIDALAPRRDTSEGDVEKRVTAQLLALMDGMEDRGHVIVLAATNLPNVLDNALRRPGRFDREILIGVPDKAGRKKILEIHTRDMPLGTVDLDDIAQRSHGFVGADIKALCQEAGFKALRRILPGLEHTEQELSEDFLEAIAVETKDFESALKEMRPSAGRSFEIDLRDCGWDRIAGYAKEKEFLKDIVLWPLRNSETLFALGVNRPEGLLITGPSGIGKTLMARSLGKESGFNVIEIRGPELLSKYMGESERNIRELFRQARQMAPTVLILDGIEAMAVSGWSDSKAIDRIVHQLVTEMNSVSGEKPVLVVGVATSANALPPALKATGRFGYELPLSLPTEEERAEVFRLYLHSGNVSFKGNLQEIAANTNGLTPGNIEEICCRTVLQAAHCAIDSDSVPPCCVEVTDTDVLKMLDRWKLMTADTISQLCI
;
A
#
# COMPACT_ATOMS: atom_id res chain seq x y z
N MET A 1 64.02 -5.75 53.14
CA MET A 1 62.57 -5.68 53.36
C MET A 1 62.14 -4.33 52.82
N ASP A 2 61.87 -4.33 51.53
CA ASP A 2 61.65 -3.14 50.71
C ASP A 2 60.27 -2.55 50.98
N CYS A 3 60.24 -1.28 51.38
CA CYS A 3 59.03 -0.50 51.53
C CYS A 3 58.73 0.20 50.20
N HIS A 4 57.64 -0.19 49.54
CA HIS A 4 57.12 0.44 48.32
C HIS A 4 56.36 1.73 48.66
N CYS A 5 57.10 2.80 49.00
CA CYS A 5 56.55 4.16 49.04
C CYS A 5 57.51 5.08 48.28
N LYS A 6 57.22 5.32 46.99
CA LYS A 6 57.98 6.21 46.11
C LYS A 6 57.15 7.36 45.52
N ASP A 7 56.08 7.76 46.21
CA ASP A 7 55.24 8.89 45.79
C ASP A 7 54.93 9.84 46.96
N HIS A 8 55.92 10.58 47.44
CA HIS A 8 55.69 11.86 48.14
C HIS A 8 56.84 12.84 47.85
N LEU A 9 56.49 14.13 47.68
CA LEU A 9 57.41 15.26 47.56
C LEU A 9 58.23 15.46 48.85
N PRO A 10 59.45 16.04 48.78
CA PRO A 10 60.27 16.26 49.96
C PRO A 10 59.75 17.47 50.77
N GLY A 11 59.22 17.26 51.99
CA GLY A 11 58.98 18.39 52.90
C GLY A 11 58.02 18.23 54.09
N GLU A 12 57.11 17.26 54.14
CA GLU A 12 56.10 17.21 55.21
C GLU A 12 56.22 15.96 56.09
N TRP A 13 56.29 16.18 57.40
CA TRP A 13 56.30 15.15 58.44
C TRP A 13 54.86 14.72 58.76
N HIS A 14 54.52 13.45 58.60
CA HIS A 14 53.29 12.86 59.15
C HIS A 14 53.55 11.52 59.85
N SER A 15 52.83 11.30 60.95
CA SER A 15 52.94 10.15 61.85
C SER A 15 52.31 8.89 61.26
N HIS A 16 52.88 7.76 61.64
CA HIS A 16 52.67 6.42 61.09
C HIS A 16 51.35 5.75 61.56
N GLU A 17 50.23 6.47 61.57
CA GLU A 17 48.92 5.94 62.02
C GLU A 17 47.83 5.86 60.92
N ASP A 18 48.06 6.41 59.71
CA ASP A 18 47.07 6.40 58.62
C ASP A 18 47.34 5.35 57.52
N CYS A 19 48.03 4.25 57.83
CA CYS A 19 48.28 3.17 56.87
C CYS A 19 47.28 2.02 57.08
N ASP A 20 46.07 2.19 56.54
CA ASP A 20 45.03 1.15 56.51
C ASP A 20 45.24 0.22 55.31
N CYS A 21 46.31 -0.56 55.35
CA CYS A 21 46.56 -1.65 54.41
C CYS A 21 45.81 -2.91 54.86
N LYS A 22 44.49 -2.94 54.60
CA LYS A 22 43.63 -4.15 54.56
C LYS A 22 42.29 -3.82 53.91
N HIS A 23 42.15 -4.12 52.62
CA HIS A 23 40.96 -4.66 51.92
C HIS A 23 41.06 -4.34 50.42
N HIS A 24 40.65 -5.30 49.58
CA HIS A 24 40.69 -5.28 48.11
C HIS A 24 40.32 -3.91 47.50
N HIS A 25 41.29 -3.14 47.01
CA HIS A 25 40.98 -1.96 46.20
C HIS A 25 41.97 -1.80 45.05
N SER A 26 41.41 -1.67 43.86
CA SER A 26 42.09 -1.24 42.64
C SER A 26 42.92 0.02 42.91
N PRO A 27 44.14 0.14 42.32
CA PRO A 27 45.01 1.28 42.55
C PRO A 27 44.29 2.57 42.12
N THR A 28 44.30 3.56 43.02
CA THR A 28 43.64 4.85 42.82
C THR A 28 44.69 5.90 42.48
N TYR A 29 44.53 6.58 41.35
CA TYR A 29 45.51 7.53 40.84
C TYR A 29 44.94 8.95 40.78
N SER A 30 45.77 9.96 41.00
CA SER A 30 45.35 11.37 41.05
C SER A 30 45.74 12.10 39.75
N PHE A 31 44.78 12.81 39.14
CA PHE A 31 44.95 13.55 37.89
C PHE A 31 44.51 15.00 38.04
N VAL A 32 44.99 15.84 37.12
CA VAL A 32 44.54 17.23 36.98
C VAL A 32 43.71 17.36 35.70
N ILE A 33 42.53 17.98 35.83
CA ILE A 33 41.66 18.25 34.69
C ILE A 33 42.21 19.45 33.90
N THR A 34 42.49 19.26 32.62
CA THR A 34 43.11 20.30 31.79
C THR A 34 42.15 20.97 30.82
N LYS A 35 41.28 20.18 30.20
CA LYS A 35 40.36 20.66 29.16
C LYS A 35 39.00 19.99 29.30
N VAL A 36 37.95 20.75 29.01
CA VAL A 36 36.62 20.20 28.79
C VAL A 36 36.47 19.87 27.30
N MET A 37 36.14 18.62 26.98
CA MET A 37 35.87 18.22 25.60
C MET A 37 34.41 18.51 25.24
N GLU A 38 34.18 18.99 24.03
CA GLU A 38 32.83 19.33 23.50
C GLU A 38 32.32 18.32 22.45
N GLU A 39 33.13 17.32 22.08
CA GLU A 39 32.82 16.39 21.00
C GLU A 39 31.78 15.31 21.39
N ASP A 40 31.75 14.87 22.66
CA ASP A 40 30.86 13.79 23.16
C ASP A 40 29.96 14.21 24.37
N PRO A 41 29.19 15.33 24.32
CA PRO A 41 28.40 15.76 25.47
C PRO A 41 27.23 14.82 25.76
N GLY A 42 27.23 14.24 26.97
CA GLY A 42 26.11 13.49 27.53
C GLY A 42 26.32 11.98 27.69
N VAL A 43 27.42 11.43 27.16
CA VAL A 43 27.76 10.00 27.27
C VAL A 43 28.53 9.70 28.57
N GLY A 44 29.14 10.72 29.19
CA GLY A 44 29.91 10.57 30.42
C GLY A 44 31.25 9.91 30.14
N THR A 45 32.10 10.57 29.37
CA THR A 45 33.42 10.07 28.97
C THR A 45 34.56 10.81 29.67
N VAL A 46 35.64 10.10 29.96
CA VAL A 46 36.94 10.64 30.40
C VAL A 46 38.02 10.23 29.41
N TYR A 47 38.82 11.20 28.98
CA TYR A 47 39.92 10.99 28.07
C TYR A 47 41.24 10.90 28.86
N ILE A 48 41.89 9.75 28.78
CA ILE A 48 43.12 9.41 29.51
C ILE A 48 44.24 9.12 28.49
N SER A 49 45.49 9.41 28.84
CA SER A 49 46.61 9.09 27.96
C SER A 49 46.73 7.57 27.75
N LYS A 50 47.07 7.15 26.52
CA LYS A 50 47.18 5.73 26.16
C LYS A 50 48.19 4.96 27.04
N ALA A 51 49.33 5.58 27.31
CA ALA A 51 50.35 5.02 28.21
C ALA A 51 49.83 4.80 29.63
N PHE A 52 48.86 5.60 30.07
CA PHE A 52 48.27 5.46 31.40
C PHE A 52 47.09 4.49 31.43
N MET A 53 46.32 4.35 30.35
CA MET A 53 45.32 3.29 30.21
C MET A 53 45.94 1.89 30.33
N GLU A 54 47.15 1.70 29.75
CA GLU A 54 47.94 0.48 29.92
C GLU A 54 48.32 0.23 31.39
N ASN A 55 48.69 1.28 32.14
CA ASN A 55 49.02 1.17 33.57
C ASN A 55 47.79 0.90 34.46
N LEU A 56 46.61 1.36 34.05
CA LEU A 56 45.33 1.08 34.71
C LEU A 56 44.76 -0.29 34.34
N GLU A 57 45.33 -0.98 33.35
CA GLU A 57 44.79 -2.18 32.72
C GLU A 57 43.35 -1.97 32.18
N VAL A 58 43.08 -0.83 31.56
CA VAL A 58 41.76 -0.42 31.07
C VAL A 58 41.83 -0.24 29.54
N GLN A 59 40.85 -0.74 28.81
CA GLN A 59 40.75 -0.56 27.35
C GLN A 59 39.79 0.59 27.00
N ASP A 60 39.81 1.02 25.73
CA ASP A 60 38.85 1.99 25.22
C ASP A 60 37.42 1.45 25.40
N GLY A 61 36.62 2.21 26.14
CA GLY A 61 35.23 1.90 26.42
C GLY A 61 34.98 1.19 27.75
N ASP A 62 36.02 0.91 28.53
CA ASP A 62 35.86 0.32 29.87
C ASP A 62 35.39 1.35 30.91
N PRO A 63 34.59 0.91 31.91
CA PRO A 63 34.09 1.78 32.96
C PRO A 63 35.17 2.12 33.99
N VAL A 64 35.28 3.40 34.34
CA VAL A 64 36.16 3.91 35.40
C VAL A 64 35.39 4.81 36.35
N GLU A 65 35.72 4.75 37.63
CA GLU A 65 35.11 5.57 38.66
C GLU A 65 35.96 6.80 38.94
N LEU A 66 35.35 7.97 38.82
CA LEU A 66 35.89 9.27 39.20
C LEU A 66 35.51 9.57 40.65
N LEU A 67 36.53 9.74 41.48
CA LEU A 67 36.45 10.08 42.89
C LEU A 67 36.80 11.57 43.05
N GLY A 68 35.76 12.40 43.11
CA GLY A 68 35.84 13.83 43.46
C GLY A 68 35.02 14.13 44.71
N PRO A 69 34.49 15.36 44.86
CA PRO A 69 33.47 15.70 45.86
C PRO A 69 32.24 14.78 45.81
N THR A 70 31.84 14.40 44.60
CA THR A 70 30.82 13.37 44.32
C THR A 70 31.46 12.28 43.46
N THR A 71 31.09 11.03 43.72
CA THR A 71 31.59 9.89 42.94
C THR A 71 30.73 9.68 41.70
N CYS A 72 31.37 9.48 40.54
CA CYS A 72 30.68 9.28 39.27
C CYS A 72 31.41 8.22 38.44
N VAL A 73 30.67 7.31 37.80
CA VAL A 73 31.25 6.31 36.91
C VAL A 73 31.10 6.77 35.47
N VAL A 74 32.18 6.65 34.71
CA VAL A 74 32.30 7.17 33.35
C VAL A 74 33.03 6.18 32.46
N GLN A 75 32.91 6.36 31.16
CA GLN A 75 33.63 5.56 30.17
C GLN A 75 35.04 6.12 29.95
N ALA A 76 36.07 5.28 30.00
CA ALA A 76 37.43 5.69 29.66
C ALA A 76 37.66 5.59 28.14
N LYS A 77 38.17 6.64 27.53
CA LYS A 77 38.65 6.66 26.13
C LYS A 77 40.08 7.16 26.06
N SER A 78 40.83 6.68 25.07
CA SER A 78 42.15 7.19 24.75
C SER A 78 42.09 8.67 24.34
N HIS A 79 42.97 9.48 24.92
CA HIS A 79 43.04 10.90 24.62
C HIS A 79 43.50 11.13 23.15
N PRO A 80 42.83 12.00 22.36
CA PRO A 80 43.17 12.21 20.95
C PRO A 80 44.59 12.73 20.72
N ASN A 81 45.12 13.48 21.69
CA ASN A 81 46.53 13.91 21.69
C ASN A 81 47.40 12.86 22.40
N PRO A 82 48.30 12.15 21.70
CA PRO A 82 49.15 11.11 22.28
C PRO A 82 50.30 11.66 23.14
N TRP A 83 50.60 12.96 23.07
CA TRP A 83 51.69 13.61 23.81
C TRP A 83 51.24 14.27 25.12
N ILE A 84 50.00 14.05 25.54
CA ILE A 84 49.49 14.60 26.79
C ILE A 84 50.24 14.00 27.99
N ASP A 85 50.51 14.83 29.01
CA ASP A 85 51.13 14.37 30.24
C ASP A 85 50.28 13.26 30.89
N THR A 86 50.92 12.22 31.41
CA THR A 86 50.25 11.07 32.02
C THR A 86 49.46 11.44 33.27
N ARG A 87 49.66 12.63 33.84
CA ARG A 87 48.90 13.15 34.99
C ARG A 87 47.74 14.07 34.61
N MET A 88 47.51 14.30 33.32
CA MET A 88 46.49 15.19 32.81
C MET A 88 45.36 14.40 32.15
N ILE A 89 44.12 14.79 32.43
CA ILE A 89 42.93 14.21 31.81
C ILE A 89 42.01 15.30 31.26
N SER A 90 41.14 14.90 30.34
CA SER A 90 40.06 15.75 29.84
C SER A 90 38.72 15.06 30.10
N ILE A 91 37.72 15.82 30.51
CA ILE A 91 36.38 15.30 30.85
C ILE A 91 35.31 16.10 30.13
N ASP A 92 34.14 15.50 29.94
CA ASP A 92 32.99 16.21 29.37
C ASP A 92 32.42 17.22 30.37
N LYS A 93 31.77 18.26 29.85
CA LYS A 93 31.12 19.31 30.66
C LYS A 93 30.11 18.74 31.67
N HIS A 94 29.31 17.77 31.24
CA HIS A 94 28.30 17.13 32.08
C HIS A 94 28.92 16.30 33.21
N THR A 95 30.00 15.57 32.92
CA THR A 95 30.78 14.83 33.93
C THR A 95 31.41 15.77 34.94
N MET A 96 31.90 16.93 34.49
CA MET A 96 32.47 17.97 35.36
C MET A 96 31.42 18.55 36.32
N GLU A 97 30.22 18.86 35.81
CA GLU A 97 29.10 19.32 36.64
C GLU A 97 28.65 18.25 37.65
N LYS A 98 28.57 16.98 37.23
CA LYS A 98 28.20 15.85 38.11
C LYS A 98 29.22 15.58 39.21
N THR A 99 30.51 15.69 38.92
CA THR A 99 31.61 15.45 39.88
C THR A 99 31.89 16.66 40.78
N GLY A 100 31.40 17.85 40.42
CA GLY A 100 31.58 19.08 41.18
C GLY A 100 33.02 19.62 41.17
N VAL A 101 33.87 19.15 40.24
CA VAL A 101 35.27 19.55 40.15
C VAL A 101 35.43 20.70 39.14
N GLN A 102 36.27 21.68 39.44
CA GLN A 102 36.58 22.79 38.53
C GLN A 102 37.76 22.46 37.61
N LEU A 103 37.91 23.22 36.51
CA LEU A 103 39.12 23.18 35.68
C LEU A 103 40.38 23.35 36.53
N PHE A 104 41.42 22.56 36.24
CA PHE A 104 42.65 22.45 37.04
C PHE A 104 42.49 21.85 38.45
N GLY A 105 41.30 21.36 38.78
CA GLY A 105 41.07 20.59 40.00
C GLY A 105 41.69 19.19 39.94
N GLN A 106 41.94 18.62 41.11
CA GLN A 106 42.42 17.25 41.25
C GLN A 106 41.25 16.27 41.32
N ILE A 107 41.35 15.16 40.61
CA ILE A 107 40.37 14.06 40.66
C ILE A 107 41.09 12.73 40.71
N ARG A 108 40.51 11.76 41.42
CA ARG A 108 41.07 10.41 41.53
C ARG A 108 40.31 9.45 40.62
N ILE A 109 41.02 8.56 39.93
CA ILE A 109 40.42 7.55 39.04
C ILE A 109 40.71 6.15 39.59
N ARG A 110 39.69 5.30 39.56
CA ARG A 110 39.75 3.89 39.96
C ARG A 110 39.09 3.00 38.91
N LYS A 111 39.66 1.82 38.63
CA LYS A 111 39.02 0.81 37.77
C LYS A 111 37.85 0.15 38.50
N THR A 112 36.72 0.06 37.81
CA THR A 112 35.47 -0.56 38.28
C THR A 112 35.00 -1.56 37.22
N ALA A 113 34.35 -2.65 37.64
CA ALA A 113 33.74 -3.61 36.72
C ALA A 113 32.22 -3.36 36.66
N CYS A 114 31.65 -3.34 35.45
CA CYS A 114 30.21 -3.25 35.23
C CYS A 114 29.75 -4.38 34.31
N GLU A 115 28.57 -4.94 34.58
CA GLU A 115 27.94 -5.93 33.72
C GLU A 115 27.23 -5.27 32.54
N GLU A 116 27.03 -6.00 31.45
CA GLU A 116 26.24 -5.51 30.31
C GLU A 116 24.75 -5.50 30.66
N ALA A 117 24.08 -4.39 30.36
CA ALA A 117 22.64 -4.25 30.56
C ALA A 117 21.88 -5.21 29.64
N GLN A 118 21.02 -6.05 30.21
CA GLN A 118 20.14 -6.95 29.45
C GLN A 118 18.86 -6.23 29.01
N CYS A 119 18.29 -5.43 29.92
CA CYS A 119 17.06 -4.69 29.66
C CYS A 119 17.08 -3.33 30.39
N ILE A 120 16.61 -2.28 29.75
CA ILE A 120 16.47 -0.96 30.37
C ILE A 120 15.09 -0.38 30.05
N THR A 121 14.44 0.14 31.08
CA THR A 121 13.15 0.83 31.00
C THR A 121 13.38 2.33 31.08
N LEU A 122 13.14 3.03 29.98
CA LEU A 122 13.34 4.47 29.84
C LEU A 122 12.00 5.20 29.78
N GLN A 123 11.88 6.29 30.50
CA GLN A 123 10.76 7.21 30.39
C GLN A 123 11.04 8.29 29.35
N VAL A 124 10.08 8.47 28.45
CA VAL A 124 10.17 9.43 27.35
C VAL A 124 9.82 10.84 27.86
N PRO A 125 10.62 11.88 27.54
CA PRO A 125 10.28 13.25 27.92
C PRO A 125 9.01 13.74 27.21
N PRO A 126 8.14 14.52 27.89
CA PRO A 126 6.87 14.96 27.35
C PRO A 126 7.04 15.78 26.07
N GLY A 127 6.25 15.47 25.05
CA GLY A 127 6.27 16.17 23.75
C GLY A 127 7.38 15.73 22.78
N SER A 128 8.15 14.69 23.11
CA SER A 128 9.13 14.12 22.18
C SER A 128 8.54 12.97 21.36
N ASN A 129 8.60 13.09 20.03
CA ASN A 129 8.22 12.02 19.10
C ASN A 129 9.44 11.15 18.81
N VAL A 130 9.69 10.18 19.68
CA VAL A 130 10.83 9.26 19.53
C VAL A 130 10.35 7.98 18.84
N THR A 131 10.77 7.78 17.59
CA THR A 131 10.51 6.53 16.85
C THR A 131 11.47 5.43 17.30
N ARG A 132 11.09 4.15 17.17
CA ARG A 132 11.95 3.01 17.55
C ARG A 132 13.28 3.00 16.78
N LEU A 133 13.25 3.34 15.48
CA LEU A 133 14.45 3.39 14.64
C LEU A 133 15.35 4.57 15.00
N GLY A 134 14.75 5.74 15.30
CA GLY A 134 15.48 6.92 15.78
C GLY A 134 16.17 6.65 17.11
N LEU A 135 15.45 6.04 18.07
CA LEU A 135 16.03 5.62 19.35
C LEU A 135 17.22 4.69 19.15
N ARG A 136 17.09 3.69 18.25
CA ARG A 136 18.19 2.76 17.97
C ARG A 136 19.45 3.46 17.46
N ALA A 137 19.31 4.38 16.50
CA ALA A 137 20.42 5.18 16.00
C ALA A 137 21.01 6.16 17.03
N MET A 138 20.20 6.59 18.01
CA MET A 138 20.68 7.40 19.14
C MET A 138 21.50 6.56 20.12
N LEU A 139 21.12 5.30 20.31
CA LEU A 139 21.80 4.36 21.21
C LEU A 139 23.05 3.76 20.61
N ASP A 140 23.08 3.54 19.30
CA ASP A 140 24.31 3.12 18.60
C ASP A 140 25.43 4.16 18.79
N ARG A 141 25.07 5.44 18.97
CA ARG A 141 26.03 6.51 19.33
C ARG A 141 26.36 6.58 20.82
N ALA A 142 25.54 5.97 21.68
CA ALA A 142 25.74 5.87 23.12
C ALA A 142 26.24 4.48 23.54
N ASP A 143 26.80 3.71 22.60
CA ASP A 143 27.32 2.36 22.84
C ASP A 143 28.49 2.42 23.85
N GLY A 144 28.41 1.61 24.90
CA GLY A 144 29.35 1.62 26.01
C GLY A 144 29.14 2.71 27.07
N ALA A 145 28.08 3.52 26.98
CA ALA A 145 27.68 4.41 28.07
C ALA A 145 27.35 3.62 29.35
N VAL A 146 27.81 4.12 30.49
CA VAL A 146 27.51 3.51 31.80
C VAL A 146 26.26 4.17 32.36
N ILE A 147 25.30 3.35 32.76
CA ILE A 147 24.05 3.80 33.36
C ILE A 147 23.93 3.35 34.79
N THR A 148 23.31 4.20 35.61
CA THR A 148 22.95 3.92 36.98
C THR A 148 21.43 4.02 37.12
N GLY A 149 20.82 3.11 37.88
CA GLY A 149 19.39 3.14 38.14
C GLY A 149 18.99 4.49 38.73
N ARG A 150 17.97 5.14 38.15
CA ARG A 150 17.40 6.47 38.50
C ARG A 150 18.08 7.71 37.93
N ASP A 151 19.13 7.56 37.12
CA ASP A 151 19.81 8.69 36.50
C ASP A 151 19.17 9.06 35.14
N TYR A 152 19.55 10.22 34.59
CA TYR A 152 19.10 10.67 33.27
C TYR A 152 20.11 10.27 32.19
N LEU A 153 19.61 9.64 31.12
CA LEU A 153 20.36 9.36 29.90
C LEU A 153 20.09 10.46 28.87
N THR A 154 21.11 11.23 28.52
CA THR A 154 20.98 12.30 27.51
C THR A 154 21.42 11.77 26.16
N LEU A 155 20.50 11.74 25.20
CA LEU A 155 20.76 11.28 23.85
C LEU A 155 20.49 12.39 22.84
N LYS A 156 21.35 12.52 21.83
CA LYS A 156 21.18 13.51 20.75
C LYS A 156 20.45 12.90 19.57
N ASP A 157 19.43 13.57 19.04
CA ASP A 157 18.77 13.20 17.78
C ASP A 157 19.70 13.45 16.56
N ARG A 158 19.35 12.95 15.37
CA ARG A 158 20.04 13.25 14.10
C ARG A 158 20.12 14.75 13.80
N ARG A 159 19.19 15.53 14.33
CA ARG A 159 19.14 17.00 14.20
C ARG A 159 19.96 17.74 15.28
N GLY A 160 20.70 17.02 16.13
CA GLY A 160 21.51 17.59 17.20
C GLY A 160 20.74 18.09 18.43
N ARG A 161 19.43 17.79 18.53
CA ARG A 161 18.62 18.11 19.72
C ARG A 161 18.92 17.12 20.85
N GLU A 162 19.14 17.63 22.05
CA GLU A 162 19.38 16.83 23.26
C GLU A 162 18.04 16.42 23.89
N LEU A 163 17.82 15.11 24.04
CA LEU A 163 16.67 14.52 24.70
C LEU A 163 17.13 13.82 25.98
N GLN A 164 16.50 14.15 27.11
CA GLN A 164 16.81 13.57 28.41
C GLN A 164 15.78 12.48 28.73
N PHE A 165 16.23 11.23 28.78
CA PHE A 165 15.42 10.07 29.14
C PHE A 165 15.67 9.74 30.61
N ARG A 166 14.60 9.56 31.40
CA ARG A 166 14.75 9.13 32.81
C ARG A 166 14.79 7.61 32.86
N ILE A 167 15.80 7.03 33.53
CA ILE A 167 15.88 5.58 33.71
C ILE A 167 14.94 5.18 34.85
N VAL A 168 13.90 4.42 34.54
CA VAL A 168 12.92 3.92 35.53
C VAL A 168 13.42 2.63 36.17
N GLU A 169 13.95 1.73 35.35
CA GLU A 169 14.39 0.39 35.77
C GLU A 169 15.54 -0.09 34.87
N SER A 170 16.50 -0.80 35.43
CA SER A 170 17.56 -1.47 34.67
C SER A 170 17.72 -2.91 35.17
N ASN A 171 18.04 -3.83 34.25
CA ASN A 171 18.40 -5.20 34.57
C ASN A 171 19.81 -5.48 34.04
N PRO A 172 20.81 -5.69 34.92
CA PRO A 172 20.72 -5.71 36.39
C PRO A 172 20.40 -4.33 37.03
N ASP A 173 19.82 -4.33 38.24
CA ASP A 173 19.45 -3.12 39.01
C ASP A 173 20.68 -2.39 39.61
N GLN A 174 21.87 -2.80 39.19
CA GLN A 174 23.16 -2.22 39.55
C GLN A 174 23.74 -1.46 38.34
N MET A 175 24.91 -0.85 38.54
CA MET A 175 25.65 -0.15 37.51
C MET A 175 25.85 -1.05 36.28
N SER A 176 25.32 -0.63 35.13
CA SER A 176 25.28 -1.46 33.93
C SER A 176 25.82 -0.70 32.71
N ARG A 177 26.47 -1.40 31.79
CA ARG A 177 26.96 -0.85 30.53
C ARG A 177 25.93 -1.07 29.41
N LEU A 178 25.64 -0.02 28.65
CA LEU A 178 24.84 -0.11 27.43
C LEU A 178 25.60 -0.84 26.32
N SER A 179 24.96 -1.83 25.72
CA SER A 179 25.46 -2.59 24.57
C SER A 179 24.42 -2.60 23.47
N LYS A 180 24.83 -2.82 22.22
CA LYS A 180 23.90 -3.04 21.09
C LYS A 180 22.89 -4.15 21.38
N LYS A 181 23.19 -5.12 22.26
CA LYS A 181 22.28 -6.23 22.58
C LYS A 181 21.23 -5.90 23.65
N THR A 182 21.33 -4.75 24.32
CA THR A 182 20.41 -4.38 25.40
C THR A 182 18.98 -4.17 24.87
N LEU A 183 18.01 -4.86 25.48
CA LEU A 183 16.59 -4.68 25.19
C LEU A 183 16.06 -3.41 25.86
N ILE A 184 15.14 -2.70 25.21
CA ILE A 184 14.66 -1.41 25.71
C ILE A 184 13.15 -1.38 25.77
N ARG A 185 12.64 -0.96 26.92
CA ARG A 185 11.23 -0.67 27.16
C ARG A 185 11.07 0.83 27.34
N LEU A 186 10.06 1.39 26.67
CA LEU A 186 9.72 2.80 26.81
C LEU A 186 8.45 2.91 27.64
N VAL A 187 8.40 3.92 28.50
CA VAL A 187 7.28 4.15 29.43
C VAL A 187 6.88 5.62 29.39
N ASP A 188 5.59 5.89 29.54
CA ASP A 188 5.06 7.24 29.67
C ASP A 188 5.27 7.82 31.09
N GLU A 189 4.75 9.03 31.34
CA GLU A 189 4.83 9.67 32.66
C GLU A 189 4.06 8.91 33.76
N ASN A 190 3.10 8.08 33.37
CA ASN A 190 2.20 7.37 34.27
C ASN A 190 2.62 5.91 34.52
N GLY A 191 3.74 5.45 33.95
CA GLY A 191 4.21 4.08 34.13
C GLY A 191 3.63 3.07 33.13
N ASN A 192 2.85 3.52 32.14
CA ASN A 192 2.29 2.65 31.10
C ASN A 192 3.33 2.45 29.99
N GLU A 193 3.29 1.27 29.37
CA GLU A 193 4.09 1.00 28.18
C GLU A 193 3.85 2.10 27.15
N TYR A 194 4.92 2.77 26.74
CA TYR A 194 4.88 3.81 25.71
C TYR A 194 4.61 3.13 24.38
N LEU A 195 3.34 2.82 24.15
CA LEU A 195 2.79 2.60 22.82
C LEU A 195 3.03 3.90 22.09
N ALA A 196 4.00 3.87 21.17
CA ALA A 196 4.34 5.01 20.32
C ALA A 196 3.04 5.68 19.89
N ARG A 197 2.80 6.91 20.37
CA ARG A 197 1.67 7.73 19.93
C ARG A 197 1.67 7.67 18.41
N ASN A 198 0.65 7.02 17.84
CA ASN A 198 0.47 6.71 16.42
C ASN A 198 1.57 7.30 15.53
N ASP A 199 2.57 6.48 15.16
CA ASP A 199 3.75 6.88 14.35
C ASP A 199 3.39 7.49 12.98
N THR A 200 2.13 7.47 12.58
CA THR A 200 1.64 7.98 11.30
C THR A 200 1.21 9.43 11.44
N SER A 201 1.88 10.31 10.71
CA SER A 201 1.47 11.71 10.53
C SER A 201 0.76 11.89 9.18
N PHE A 202 0.13 13.05 8.92
CA PHE A 202 -0.40 13.31 7.56
C PHE A 202 0.70 13.38 6.49
N GLN A 203 1.98 13.53 6.87
CA GLN A 203 3.09 13.45 5.92
C GLN A 203 3.30 12.04 5.36
N ASP A 204 2.71 11.04 6.02
CA ASP A 204 2.75 9.63 5.62
C ASP A 204 1.48 9.22 4.86
N VAL A 205 0.54 10.16 4.65
CA VAL A 205 -0.66 9.97 3.82
C VAL A 205 -0.51 10.77 2.52
N GLY A 206 -0.21 10.07 1.43
CA GLY A 206 -0.06 10.67 0.10
C GLY A 206 -1.36 10.68 -0.71
N GLY A 207 -1.59 11.75 -1.47
CA GLY A 207 -2.55 11.76 -2.58
C GLY A 207 -4.03 11.83 -2.24
N LEU A 208 -4.37 12.09 -0.98
CA LEU A 208 -5.75 12.18 -0.49
C LEU A 208 -6.03 13.56 0.13
N ASP A 209 -5.46 14.62 -0.43
CA ASP A 209 -5.47 15.96 0.16
C ASP A 209 -6.89 16.47 0.46
N GLU A 210 -7.84 16.28 -0.47
CA GLU A 210 -9.24 16.69 -0.29
C GLU A 210 -9.94 15.89 0.81
N ALA A 211 -9.77 14.56 0.82
CA ALA A 211 -10.35 13.69 1.84
C ALA A 211 -9.75 14.00 3.23
N VAL A 212 -8.44 14.20 3.31
CA VAL A 212 -7.74 14.60 4.53
C VAL A 212 -8.25 15.96 5.03
N SER A 213 -8.45 16.94 4.15
CA SER A 213 -9.00 18.25 4.54
C SER A 213 -10.40 18.12 5.14
N LYS A 214 -11.28 17.31 4.53
CA LYS A 214 -12.63 17.07 5.05
C LYS A 214 -12.61 16.35 6.39
N VAL A 215 -11.79 15.31 6.54
CA VAL A 215 -11.66 14.60 7.81
C VAL A 215 -11.08 15.52 8.89
N LYS A 216 -10.10 16.37 8.56
CA LYS A 216 -9.56 17.39 9.48
C LYS A 216 -10.65 18.33 9.96
N GLU A 217 -11.45 18.90 9.06
CA GLU A 217 -12.53 19.82 9.45
C GLU A 217 -13.55 19.13 10.37
N VAL A 218 -13.92 17.89 10.06
CA VAL A 218 -14.96 17.16 10.79
C VAL A 218 -14.47 16.63 12.13
N VAL A 219 -13.19 16.23 12.25
CA VAL A 219 -12.65 15.59 13.46
C VAL A 219 -11.83 16.56 14.31
N GLN A 220 -10.95 17.36 13.69
CA GLN A 220 -10.02 18.22 14.41
C GLN A 220 -10.71 19.48 14.97
N LEU A 221 -11.71 20.04 14.25
CA LEU A 221 -12.39 21.27 14.67
C LEU A 221 -13.19 21.07 15.96
N PRO A 222 -14.02 20.01 16.11
CA PRO A 222 -14.74 19.76 17.36
C PRO A 222 -13.82 19.49 18.54
N LEU A 223 -12.71 18.75 18.32
CA LEU A 223 -11.79 18.36 19.39
C LEU A 223 -10.91 19.53 19.86
N LYS A 224 -10.47 20.41 18.95
CA LYS A 224 -9.60 21.56 19.30
C LYS A 224 -10.37 22.81 19.73
N HIS A 225 -11.52 23.08 19.11
CA HIS A 225 -12.26 24.33 19.31
C HIS A 225 -13.77 24.08 19.53
N PRO A 226 -14.15 23.35 20.59
CA PRO A 226 -15.56 23.07 20.88
C PRO A 226 -16.37 24.35 21.13
N GLU A 227 -15.72 25.42 21.60
CA GLU A 227 -16.31 26.75 21.82
C GLU A 227 -17.02 27.33 20.59
N ILE A 228 -16.50 27.04 19.39
CA ILE A 228 -17.07 27.52 18.13
C ILE A 228 -18.45 26.89 17.91
N PHE A 229 -18.59 25.59 18.17
CA PHE A 229 -19.85 24.85 18.05
C PHE A 229 -20.87 25.34 19.07
N TYR A 230 -20.45 25.55 20.32
CA TYR A 230 -21.32 26.11 21.37
C TYR A 230 -21.84 27.51 21.02
N ARG A 231 -20.99 28.38 20.47
CA ARG A 231 -21.39 29.73 20.09
C ARG A 231 -22.32 29.75 18.87
N LEU A 232 -22.10 28.85 17.92
CA LEU A 232 -22.94 28.70 16.73
C LEU A 232 -24.25 27.94 17.01
N GLY A 233 -24.37 27.27 18.16
CA GLY A 233 -25.54 26.47 18.51
C GLY A 233 -25.72 25.25 17.60
N ILE A 234 -24.62 24.70 17.09
CA ILE A 234 -24.61 23.51 16.25
C ILE A 234 -23.96 22.35 17.01
N ASP A 235 -24.54 21.16 16.89
CA ASP A 235 -23.96 19.97 17.49
C ASP A 235 -22.77 19.47 16.66
N PRO A 236 -21.67 19.06 17.30
CA PRO A 236 -20.55 18.45 16.60
C PRO A 236 -20.98 17.10 16.00
N PRO A 237 -20.40 16.71 14.85
CA PRO A 237 -20.73 15.44 14.22
C PRO A 237 -20.29 14.27 15.11
N ARG A 238 -21.19 13.30 15.33
CA ARG A 238 -20.93 12.14 16.21
C ARG A 238 -20.09 11.07 15.52
N GLY A 239 -20.30 10.89 14.21
CA GLY A 239 -19.61 9.88 13.44
C GLY A 239 -19.35 10.24 11.99
N VAL A 240 -18.27 9.68 11.45
CA VAL A 240 -17.85 9.83 10.05
C VAL A 240 -17.68 8.46 9.41
N LEU A 241 -18.35 8.26 8.28
CA LEU A 241 -18.21 7.05 7.46
C LEU A 241 -17.25 7.32 6.30
N LEU A 242 -16.11 6.64 6.33
CA LEU A 242 -15.11 6.60 5.27
C LEU A 242 -15.45 5.45 4.31
N HIS A 243 -15.68 5.75 3.03
CA HIS A 243 -16.01 4.70 2.06
C HIS A 243 -15.18 4.80 0.77
N GLY A 244 -15.01 3.68 0.06
CA GLY A 244 -14.35 3.63 -1.26
C GLY A 244 -13.67 2.28 -1.50
N PRO A 245 -12.92 2.10 -2.59
CA PRO A 245 -12.25 0.83 -2.89
C PRO A 245 -11.23 0.43 -1.80
N SER A 246 -10.98 -0.87 -1.65
CA SER A 246 -10.00 -1.39 -0.69
C SER A 246 -8.58 -0.95 -1.05
N GLY A 247 -7.71 -0.81 -0.05
CA GLY A 247 -6.31 -0.46 -0.29
C GLY A 247 -6.04 1.03 -0.58
N THR A 248 -7.03 1.92 -0.46
CA THR A 248 -6.84 3.37 -0.56
C THR A 248 -6.32 4.03 0.73
N GLY A 249 -6.11 3.26 1.80
CA GLY A 249 -5.57 3.80 3.06
C GLY A 249 -6.60 4.44 4.00
N LYS A 250 -7.84 3.93 4.04
CA LYS A 250 -8.89 4.42 4.98
C LYS A 250 -8.44 4.31 6.43
N THR A 251 -7.89 3.16 6.81
CA THR A 251 -7.29 2.89 8.12
C THR A 251 -6.10 3.79 8.42
N LEU A 252 -5.28 4.11 7.40
CA LEU A 252 -4.13 5.01 7.54
C LEU A 252 -4.56 6.45 7.81
N ILE A 253 -5.59 6.95 7.13
CA ILE A 253 -6.14 8.29 7.38
C ILE A 253 -6.64 8.40 8.83
N ALA A 254 -7.41 7.43 9.31
CA ALA A 254 -7.93 7.46 10.68
C ALA A 254 -6.79 7.49 11.73
N ARG A 255 -5.74 6.69 11.53
CA ARG A 255 -4.55 6.70 12.39
C ARG A 255 -3.77 8.02 12.32
N ALA A 256 -3.62 8.58 11.12
CA ALA A 256 -2.94 9.86 10.92
C ALA A 256 -3.66 11.03 11.61
N VAL A 257 -4.99 11.04 11.54
CA VAL A 257 -5.82 12.05 12.22
C VAL A 257 -5.63 11.96 13.73
N ALA A 258 -5.68 10.75 14.30
CA ALA A 258 -5.49 10.57 15.73
C ALA A 258 -4.08 10.91 16.20
N GLY A 259 -3.05 10.59 15.41
CA GLY A 259 -1.67 10.98 15.68
C GLY A 259 -1.48 12.51 15.73
N GLU A 260 -2.12 13.24 14.82
CA GLU A 260 -2.01 14.71 14.78
C GLU A 260 -2.88 15.42 15.82
N THR A 261 -4.05 14.87 16.17
CA THR A 261 -4.88 15.44 17.24
C THR A 261 -4.33 15.11 18.63
N GLY A 262 -3.49 14.08 18.76
CA GLY A 262 -2.95 13.62 20.03
C GLY A 262 -4.01 12.98 20.92
N CYS A 263 -5.12 12.51 20.34
CA CYS A 263 -6.23 11.89 21.05
C CYS A 263 -6.01 10.39 21.23
N TYR A 264 -6.66 9.80 22.23
CA TYR A 264 -6.65 8.35 22.41
C TYR A 264 -7.31 7.67 21.19
N PHE A 265 -6.69 6.61 20.67
CA PHE A 265 -7.15 5.94 19.45
C PHE A 265 -7.45 4.47 19.72
N LYS A 266 -8.71 4.09 19.60
CA LYS A 266 -9.16 2.70 19.71
C LYS A 266 -9.55 2.17 18.33
N ALA A 267 -8.74 1.30 17.75
CA ALA A 267 -9.11 0.59 16.53
C ALA A 267 -9.83 -0.72 16.86
N ILE A 268 -10.88 -1.01 16.11
CA ILE A 268 -11.70 -2.22 16.22
C ILE A 268 -11.95 -2.73 14.82
N SER A 269 -11.65 -4.00 14.54
CA SER A 269 -12.02 -4.64 13.27
C SER A 269 -13.40 -5.27 13.37
N GLY A 270 -14.28 -5.03 12.39
CA GLY A 270 -15.61 -5.62 12.36
C GLY A 270 -15.59 -7.15 12.36
N THR A 271 -14.61 -7.73 11.69
CA THR A 271 -14.35 -9.18 11.68
C THR A 271 -13.84 -9.74 13.01
N GLU A 272 -13.15 -8.94 13.83
CA GLU A 272 -12.59 -9.37 15.12
C GLU A 272 -13.66 -9.42 16.23
N ILE A 273 -14.69 -8.57 16.15
CA ILE A 273 -15.80 -8.58 17.11
C ILE A 273 -16.73 -9.79 16.86
N MET A 274 -16.82 -10.25 15.61
CA MET A 274 -17.70 -11.34 15.18
C MET A 274 -17.14 -12.72 15.55
N ASP A 275 -17.08 -13.02 16.84
CA ASP A 275 -16.75 -14.36 17.35
C ASP A 275 -17.98 -15.28 17.36
N LYS A 276 -17.73 -16.59 17.27
CA LYS A 276 -18.78 -17.64 17.25
C LYS A 276 -19.54 -17.80 18.58
N TYR A 277 -19.11 -17.12 19.65
CA TYR A 277 -19.64 -17.28 20.99
C TYR A 277 -20.69 -16.21 21.33
N TYR A 278 -21.82 -16.67 21.89
CA TYR A 278 -23.03 -15.88 22.09
C TYR A 278 -22.81 -14.73 23.10
N GLY A 279 -23.04 -13.48 22.69
CA GLY A 279 -23.04 -12.30 23.57
C GLY A 279 -21.68 -11.66 23.85
N GLU A 280 -20.57 -12.32 23.52
CA GLU A 280 -19.22 -11.76 23.69
C GLU A 280 -18.97 -10.56 22.77
N SER A 281 -19.48 -10.61 21.53
CA SER A 281 -19.40 -9.52 20.55
C SER A 281 -19.99 -8.20 21.06
N GLU A 282 -21.16 -8.26 21.72
CA GLU A 282 -21.83 -7.08 22.27
C GLU A 282 -21.08 -6.52 23.48
N ALA A 283 -20.57 -7.40 24.35
CA ALA A 283 -19.78 -7.01 25.51
C ALA A 283 -18.47 -6.34 25.10
N LYS A 284 -17.76 -6.89 24.10
CA LYS A 284 -16.54 -6.30 23.53
C LYS A 284 -16.79 -4.92 22.95
N LEU A 285 -17.87 -4.75 22.19
CA LEU A 285 -18.24 -3.45 21.63
C LEU A 285 -18.53 -2.42 22.74
N ARG A 286 -19.29 -2.81 23.77
CA ARG A 286 -19.59 -1.95 24.92
C ARG A 286 -18.33 -1.55 25.68
N ALA A 287 -17.45 -2.52 25.97
CA ALA A 287 -16.19 -2.28 26.65
C ALA A 287 -15.29 -1.31 25.88
N ALA A 288 -15.23 -1.41 24.54
CA ALA A 288 -14.43 -0.52 23.71
C ALA A 288 -14.94 0.94 23.73
N PHE A 289 -16.26 1.15 23.73
CA PHE A 289 -16.83 2.49 23.89
C PHE A 289 -16.56 3.04 25.30
N GLU A 290 -16.71 2.23 26.34
CA GLU A 290 -16.48 2.65 27.72
C GLU A 290 -15.02 3.00 27.99
N GLU A 291 -14.07 2.23 27.46
CA GLU A 291 -12.63 2.54 27.48
C GLU A 291 -12.34 3.87 26.78
N ALA A 292 -12.95 4.12 25.61
CA ALA A 292 -12.79 5.39 24.90
C ALA A 292 -13.36 6.58 25.68
N TYR A 293 -14.47 6.41 26.40
CA TYR A 293 -15.03 7.45 27.27
C TYR A 293 -14.12 7.77 28.47
N GLN A 294 -13.49 6.75 29.06
CA GLN A 294 -12.54 6.94 30.17
C GLN A 294 -11.28 7.70 29.73
N HIS A 295 -10.87 7.55 28.47
CA HIS A 295 -9.69 8.19 27.89
C HIS A 295 -10.01 9.41 27.00
N ALA A 296 -11.19 10.01 27.16
CA ALA A 296 -11.60 11.17 26.35
C ALA A 296 -10.63 12.38 26.55
N PRO A 297 -10.22 13.10 25.48
CA PRO A 297 -10.70 13.02 24.11
C PRO A 297 -10.19 11.79 23.33
N ALA A 298 -11.11 11.08 22.67
CA ALA A 298 -10.84 9.79 22.04
C ALA A 298 -11.48 9.66 20.64
N ILE A 299 -10.86 8.84 19.79
CA ILE A 299 -11.35 8.45 18.47
C ILE A 299 -11.52 6.93 18.47
N ILE A 300 -12.75 6.47 18.21
CA ILE A 300 -13.06 5.06 17.99
C ILE A 300 -13.03 4.84 16.47
N PHE A 301 -12.18 3.94 15.99
CA PHE A 301 -12.12 3.57 14.58
C PHE A 301 -12.63 2.14 14.38
N ILE A 302 -13.70 2.00 13.59
CA ILE A 302 -14.30 0.71 13.24
C ILE A 302 -13.96 0.41 11.78
N ASP A 303 -13.07 -0.55 11.53
CA ASP A 303 -12.79 -1.05 10.19
C ASP A 303 -13.80 -2.12 9.78
N GLU A 304 -14.07 -2.26 8.48
CA GLU A 304 -15.02 -3.26 7.94
C GLU A 304 -16.39 -3.24 8.64
N ILE A 305 -16.96 -2.03 8.83
CA ILE A 305 -18.25 -1.88 9.53
C ILE A 305 -19.41 -2.64 8.84
N ASP A 306 -19.28 -2.92 7.55
CA ASP A 306 -20.22 -3.75 6.78
C ASP A 306 -20.30 -5.19 7.28
N ALA A 307 -19.26 -5.71 7.95
CA ALA A 307 -19.30 -7.01 8.63
C ALA A 307 -20.12 -6.98 9.92
N LEU A 308 -20.17 -5.84 10.62
CA LEU A 308 -20.93 -5.67 11.86
C LEU A 308 -22.39 -5.31 11.63
N ALA A 309 -22.65 -4.51 10.60
CA ALA A 309 -23.95 -3.91 10.35
C ALA A 309 -24.43 -4.06 8.91
N PRO A 310 -24.56 -5.30 8.40
CA PRO A 310 -25.18 -5.54 7.10
C PRO A 310 -26.66 -5.13 7.12
N ARG A 311 -27.24 -4.91 5.94
CA ARG A 311 -28.68 -4.66 5.82
C ARG A 311 -29.51 -5.81 6.39
N ARG A 312 -30.56 -5.44 7.13
CA ARG A 312 -31.46 -6.36 7.84
C ARG A 312 -32.20 -7.33 6.91
N ASP A 313 -32.43 -6.91 5.68
CA ASP A 313 -33.14 -7.69 4.65
C ASP A 313 -32.26 -8.78 4.03
N THR A 314 -30.94 -8.60 4.07
CA THR A 314 -29.93 -9.53 3.51
C THR A 314 -29.26 -10.39 4.58
N SER A 315 -29.30 -9.99 5.85
CA SER A 315 -28.73 -10.75 6.96
C SER A 315 -29.68 -11.86 7.45
N GLU A 316 -29.28 -13.13 7.28
CA GLU A 316 -30.01 -14.29 7.83
C GLU A 316 -29.67 -14.53 9.32
N GLY A 317 -28.53 -14.01 9.82
CA GLY A 317 -28.05 -14.26 11.19
C GLY A 317 -28.66 -13.35 12.27
N ASP A 318 -29.22 -13.95 13.32
CA ASP A 318 -29.73 -13.24 14.51
C ASP A 318 -28.64 -12.55 15.35
N VAL A 319 -27.39 -12.98 15.23
CA VAL A 319 -26.24 -12.37 15.94
C VAL A 319 -25.91 -11.00 15.35
N GLU A 320 -25.81 -10.91 14.02
CA GLU A 320 -25.50 -9.66 13.29
C GLU A 320 -26.54 -8.57 13.58
N LYS A 321 -27.82 -8.92 13.55
CA LYS A 321 -28.93 -7.98 13.83
C LYS A 321 -28.84 -7.40 15.24
N ARG A 322 -28.43 -8.21 16.22
CA ARG A 322 -28.28 -7.77 17.62
C ARG A 322 -27.05 -6.89 17.82
N VAL A 323 -25.91 -7.26 17.23
CA VAL A 323 -24.69 -6.43 17.26
C VAL A 323 -24.96 -5.07 16.58
N THR A 324 -25.67 -5.06 15.45
CA THR A 324 -26.12 -3.83 14.79
C THR A 324 -26.99 -2.98 15.70
N ALA A 325 -27.99 -3.58 16.37
CA ALA A 325 -28.86 -2.89 17.30
C ALA A 325 -28.08 -2.31 18.50
N GLN A 326 -27.11 -3.05 19.01
CA GLN A 326 -26.24 -2.59 20.10
C GLN A 326 -25.36 -1.42 19.66
N LEU A 327 -24.77 -1.46 18.46
CA LEU A 327 -23.99 -0.34 17.92
C LEU A 327 -24.85 0.91 17.76
N LEU A 328 -26.06 0.77 17.23
CA LEU A 328 -27.03 1.88 17.11
C LEU A 328 -27.36 2.48 18.48
N ALA A 329 -27.60 1.65 19.49
CA ALA A 329 -27.88 2.10 20.85
C ALA A 329 -26.67 2.82 21.49
N LEU A 330 -25.44 2.36 21.24
CA LEU A 330 -24.22 3.03 21.72
C LEU A 330 -24.00 4.39 21.06
N MET A 331 -24.27 4.51 19.75
CA MET A 331 -24.19 5.77 18.99
C MET A 331 -25.26 6.78 19.44
N ASP A 332 -26.49 6.32 19.66
CA ASP A 332 -27.58 7.18 20.13
C ASP A 332 -27.35 7.62 21.59
N GLY A 333 -26.81 6.73 22.41
CA GLY A 333 -26.47 6.96 23.81
C GLY A 333 -25.20 7.78 24.06
N MET A 334 -24.50 8.22 23.00
CA MET A 334 -23.39 9.15 23.17
C MET A 334 -23.92 10.52 23.62
N GLU A 335 -23.49 10.98 24.81
CA GLU A 335 -23.83 12.32 25.28
C GLU A 335 -23.12 13.38 24.42
N ASP A 336 -23.87 14.40 23.97
CA ASP A 336 -23.51 15.42 22.95
C ASP A 336 -22.30 16.34 23.25
N ARG A 337 -21.38 15.96 24.13
CA ARG A 337 -20.24 16.82 24.50
C ARG A 337 -19.02 16.69 23.58
N GLY A 338 -19.11 15.93 22.49
CA GLY A 338 -18.14 15.97 21.38
C GLY A 338 -16.72 15.50 21.70
N HIS A 339 -16.50 14.87 22.87
CA HIS A 339 -15.16 14.40 23.28
C HIS A 339 -14.80 13.03 22.70
N VAL A 340 -15.77 12.27 22.19
CA VAL A 340 -15.55 10.99 21.52
C VAL A 340 -16.18 11.04 20.13
N ILE A 341 -15.39 10.73 19.10
CA ILE A 341 -15.83 10.71 17.70
C ILE A 341 -15.66 9.29 17.16
N VAL A 342 -16.66 8.79 16.44
CA VAL A 342 -16.64 7.46 15.83
C VAL A 342 -16.33 7.56 14.34
N LEU A 343 -15.18 7.03 13.93
CA LEU A 343 -14.80 6.86 12.52
C LEU A 343 -15.10 5.42 12.10
N ALA A 344 -15.77 5.23 10.99
CA ALA A 344 -16.00 3.90 10.42
C ALA A 344 -15.48 3.80 8.99
N ALA A 345 -14.95 2.66 8.58
CA ALA A 345 -14.49 2.41 7.22
C ALA A 345 -15.26 1.24 6.58
N THR A 346 -15.66 1.40 5.33
CA THR A 346 -16.29 0.34 4.54
C THR A 346 -15.88 0.39 3.07
N ASN A 347 -15.79 -0.78 2.43
CA ASN A 347 -15.62 -0.87 0.99
C ASN A 347 -16.97 -0.88 0.25
N LEU A 348 -18.04 -1.27 0.94
CA LEU A 348 -19.38 -1.50 0.39
C LEU A 348 -20.41 -0.66 1.16
N PRO A 349 -20.43 0.68 0.97
CA PRO A 349 -21.36 1.57 1.68
C PRO A 349 -22.84 1.23 1.41
N ASN A 350 -23.11 0.49 0.33
CA ASN A 350 -24.46 0.07 -0.04
C ASN A 350 -24.97 -1.12 0.78
N VAL A 351 -24.08 -1.98 1.31
CA VAL A 351 -24.45 -3.16 2.12
C VAL A 351 -24.75 -2.80 3.57
N LEU A 352 -24.31 -1.62 4.02
CA LEU A 352 -24.51 -1.12 5.37
C LEU A 352 -26.00 -0.82 5.69
N ASP A 353 -26.42 -1.05 6.94
CA ASP A 353 -27.74 -0.65 7.43
C ASP A 353 -27.96 0.87 7.28
N ASN A 354 -29.01 1.25 6.55
CA ASN A 354 -29.40 2.65 6.35
C ASN A 354 -29.69 3.39 7.65
N ALA A 355 -30.01 2.67 8.74
CA ALA A 355 -30.19 3.26 10.06
C ALA A 355 -28.92 3.97 10.56
N LEU A 356 -27.73 3.42 10.28
CA LEU A 356 -26.45 4.00 10.70
C LEU A 356 -26.12 5.30 9.94
N ARG A 357 -26.61 5.42 8.69
CA ARG A 357 -26.38 6.57 7.80
C ARG A 357 -27.30 7.77 8.04
N ARG A 358 -28.16 7.69 9.07
CA ARG A 358 -29.08 8.78 9.41
C ARG A 358 -28.35 9.86 10.24
N PRO A 359 -28.76 11.13 10.12
CA PRO A 359 -28.28 12.19 11.00
C PRO A 359 -28.48 11.83 12.49
N GLY A 360 -27.50 12.17 13.33
CA GLY A 360 -27.35 11.75 14.72
C GLY A 360 -26.44 10.53 14.93
N ARG A 361 -25.87 9.95 13.86
CA ARG A 361 -24.99 8.77 13.89
C ARG A 361 -23.78 8.99 12.99
N PHE A 362 -23.77 8.44 11.77
CA PHE A 362 -22.79 8.82 10.75
C PHE A 362 -23.33 10.02 9.97
N ASP A 363 -23.06 11.21 10.51
CA ASP A 363 -23.53 12.49 9.95
C ASP A 363 -22.80 12.87 8.66
N ARG A 364 -21.59 12.36 8.49
CA ARG A 364 -20.71 12.69 7.36
C ARG A 364 -20.23 11.43 6.66
N GLU A 365 -20.42 11.39 5.35
CA GLU A 365 -19.83 10.37 4.49
C GLU A 365 -18.69 11.01 3.68
N ILE A 366 -17.51 10.41 3.77
CA ILE A 366 -16.32 10.88 3.04
C ILE A 366 -15.88 9.77 2.10
N LEU A 367 -15.94 10.07 0.81
CA LEU A 367 -15.43 9.21 -0.25
C LEU A 367 -13.90 9.31 -0.30
N ILE A 368 -13.24 8.18 -0.14
CA ILE A 368 -11.80 8.00 -0.35
C ILE A 368 -11.63 7.29 -1.69
N GLY A 369 -11.39 8.08 -2.74
CA GLY A 369 -11.20 7.60 -4.10
C GLY A 369 -9.79 7.05 -4.38
N VAL A 370 -9.59 6.62 -5.62
CA VAL A 370 -8.28 6.28 -6.17
C VAL A 370 -7.45 7.57 -6.33
N PRO A 371 -6.15 7.58 -5.96
CA PRO A 371 -5.32 8.78 -6.07
C PRO A 371 -5.06 9.20 -7.53
N ASP A 372 -5.08 10.50 -7.79
CA ASP A 372 -4.70 11.11 -9.07
C ASP A 372 -3.17 11.02 -9.30
N LYS A 373 -2.67 11.40 -10.50
CA LYS A 373 -1.23 11.30 -10.84
C LYS A 373 -0.32 11.96 -9.78
N ALA A 374 -0.65 13.20 -9.39
CA ALA A 374 0.09 13.92 -8.34
C ALA A 374 0.02 13.20 -6.99
N GLY A 375 -1.13 12.56 -6.69
CA GLY A 375 -1.28 11.77 -5.48
C GLY A 375 -0.46 10.49 -5.49
N ARG A 376 -0.43 9.77 -6.61
CA ARG A 376 0.40 8.58 -6.80
C ARG A 376 1.89 8.90 -6.66
N LYS A 377 2.33 10.04 -7.20
CA LYS A 377 3.69 10.54 -7.01
C LYS A 377 4.02 10.72 -5.52
N LYS A 378 3.16 11.42 -4.76
CA LYS A 378 3.35 11.59 -3.31
C LYS A 378 3.42 10.24 -2.58
N ILE A 379 2.57 9.28 -2.95
CA ILE A 379 2.59 7.93 -2.34
C ILE A 379 3.89 7.19 -2.69
N LEU A 380 4.36 7.29 -3.93
CA LEU A 380 5.66 6.76 -4.34
C LEU A 380 6.79 7.38 -3.51
N GLU A 381 6.84 8.71 -3.41
CA GLU A 381 7.84 9.44 -2.61
C GLU A 381 7.86 8.99 -1.13
N ILE A 382 6.69 8.70 -0.54
CA ILE A 382 6.59 8.19 0.83
C ILE A 382 7.19 6.78 0.92
N HIS A 383 6.82 5.87 0.01
CA HIS A 383 7.30 4.48 0.05
C HIS A 383 8.76 4.32 -0.40
N THR A 384 9.29 5.26 -1.18
CA THR A 384 10.69 5.27 -1.59
C THR A 384 11.59 6.09 -0.67
N ARG A 385 11.06 6.76 0.37
CA ARG A 385 11.84 7.60 1.30
C ARG A 385 13.01 6.85 1.95
N ASP A 386 12.79 5.59 2.30
CA ASP A 386 13.77 4.71 2.94
C ASP A 386 14.44 3.73 1.95
N MET A 387 14.14 3.85 0.65
CA MET A 387 14.68 2.97 -0.38
C MET A 387 15.87 3.64 -1.07
N PRO A 388 17.03 2.97 -1.21
CA PRO A 388 18.13 3.50 -2.00
C PRO A 388 17.72 3.48 -3.48
N LEU A 389 17.42 4.66 -4.02
CA LEU A 389 17.07 4.85 -5.42
C LEU A 389 18.31 5.28 -6.22
N GLY A 390 18.49 4.69 -7.40
CA GLY A 390 19.42 5.18 -8.40
C GLY A 390 18.82 6.33 -9.21
N THR A 391 18.99 6.30 -10.52
CA THR A 391 18.33 7.23 -11.45
C THR A 391 16.90 6.75 -11.73
N VAL A 392 15.97 7.12 -10.85
CA VAL A 392 14.53 6.78 -10.98
C VAL A 392 13.69 8.04 -11.13
N ASP A 393 12.91 8.12 -12.21
CA ASP A 393 11.91 9.16 -12.40
C ASP A 393 10.54 8.71 -11.86
N LEU A 394 10.18 9.21 -10.68
CA LEU A 394 8.90 8.90 -10.04
C LEU A 394 7.70 9.51 -10.78
N ASP A 395 7.89 10.59 -11.56
CA ASP A 395 6.80 11.19 -12.35
C ASP A 395 6.36 10.28 -13.50
N ASP A 396 7.31 9.62 -14.18
CA ASP A 396 7.02 8.64 -15.22
C ASP A 396 6.29 7.41 -14.65
N ILE A 397 6.77 6.90 -13.51
CA ILE A 397 6.14 5.76 -12.83
C ILE A 397 4.72 6.12 -12.36
N ALA A 398 4.51 7.32 -11.83
CA ALA A 398 3.18 7.81 -11.44
C ALA A 398 2.22 7.95 -12.64
N GLN A 399 2.76 8.32 -13.80
CA GLN A 399 1.99 8.36 -15.05
C GLN A 399 1.57 6.96 -15.46
N ARG A 400 2.47 5.99 -15.47
CA ARG A 400 2.20 4.62 -15.94
C ARG A 400 1.38 3.75 -14.96
N SER A 401 1.27 4.15 -13.70
CA SER A 401 0.52 3.45 -12.64
C SER A 401 -0.96 3.88 -12.55
N HIS A 402 -1.64 4.02 -13.70
CA HIS A 402 -3.06 4.41 -13.72
C HIS A 402 -3.94 3.40 -12.96
N GLY A 403 -4.85 3.90 -12.11
CA GLY A 403 -5.77 3.05 -11.35
C GLY A 403 -5.15 2.34 -10.14
N PHE A 404 -3.85 2.50 -9.87
CA PHE A 404 -3.21 1.91 -8.70
C PHE A 404 -3.66 2.63 -7.43
N VAL A 405 -4.04 1.86 -6.41
CA VAL A 405 -4.32 2.40 -5.07
C VAL A 405 -3.05 2.45 -4.21
N GLY A 406 -3.10 3.08 -3.03
CA GLY A 406 -1.94 3.18 -2.15
C GLY A 406 -1.30 1.83 -1.80
N ALA A 407 -2.12 0.79 -1.59
CA ALA A 407 -1.65 -0.58 -1.37
C ALA A 407 -0.93 -1.16 -2.61
N ASP A 408 -1.40 -0.88 -3.82
CA ASP A 408 -0.76 -1.34 -5.05
C ASP A 408 0.59 -0.65 -5.27
N ILE A 409 0.67 0.66 -4.98
CA ILE A 409 1.92 1.42 -5.10
C ILE A 409 2.94 0.94 -4.07
N LYS A 410 2.51 0.65 -2.84
CA LYS A 410 3.36 0.02 -1.83
C LYS A 410 3.91 -1.32 -2.33
N ALA A 411 3.03 -2.16 -2.86
CA ALA A 411 3.42 -3.46 -3.41
C ALA A 411 4.33 -3.29 -4.65
N LEU A 412 4.13 -2.26 -5.47
CA LEU A 412 5.01 -1.92 -6.60
C LEU A 412 6.42 -1.57 -6.15
N CYS A 413 6.56 -0.78 -5.09
CA CYS A 413 7.87 -0.47 -4.52
C CYS A 413 8.53 -1.74 -3.95
N GLN A 414 7.76 -2.60 -3.27
CA GLN A 414 8.27 -3.86 -2.73
C GLN A 414 8.75 -4.80 -3.84
N GLU A 415 7.96 -4.98 -4.90
CA GLU A 415 8.34 -5.79 -6.06
C GLU A 415 9.57 -5.23 -6.77
N ALA A 416 9.67 -3.91 -6.95
CA ALA A 416 10.88 -3.29 -7.50
C ALA A 416 12.11 -3.59 -6.62
N GLY A 417 11.98 -3.54 -5.30
CA GLY A 417 13.02 -3.96 -4.36
C GLY A 417 13.40 -5.43 -4.51
N PHE A 418 12.43 -6.33 -4.68
CA PHE A 418 12.70 -7.76 -4.94
C PHE A 418 13.36 -8.01 -6.30
N LYS A 419 13.01 -7.24 -7.34
CA LYS A 419 13.68 -7.31 -8.66
C LYS A 419 15.14 -6.87 -8.55
N ALA A 420 15.40 -5.78 -7.83
CA ALA A 420 16.77 -5.34 -7.54
C ALA A 420 17.54 -6.40 -6.74
N LEU A 421 16.92 -7.02 -5.73
CA LEU A 421 17.52 -8.13 -4.97
C LEU A 421 17.84 -9.32 -5.88
N ARG A 422 16.93 -9.73 -6.77
CA ARG A 422 17.16 -10.83 -7.72
C ARG A 422 18.28 -10.54 -8.72
N ARG A 423 18.52 -9.27 -9.07
CA ARG A 423 19.66 -8.86 -9.90
C ARG A 423 21.00 -9.11 -9.18
N ILE A 424 21.01 -8.98 -7.85
CA ILE A 424 22.21 -9.04 -7.01
C ILE A 424 22.46 -10.46 -6.48
N LEU A 425 21.40 -11.25 -6.28
CA LEU A 425 21.43 -12.62 -5.73
C LEU A 425 22.49 -13.55 -6.36
N PRO A 426 22.67 -13.61 -7.69
CA PRO A 426 23.65 -14.50 -8.32
C PRO A 426 25.11 -14.21 -7.90
N GLY A 427 25.39 -13.00 -7.40
CA GLY A 427 26.71 -12.63 -6.87
C GLY A 427 26.92 -13.01 -5.40
N LEU A 428 25.87 -13.44 -4.69
CA LEU A 428 25.87 -13.73 -3.25
C LEU A 428 25.87 -15.22 -2.91
N GLU A 429 25.56 -16.10 -3.88
CA GLU A 429 25.45 -17.55 -3.67
C GLU A 429 26.78 -18.25 -3.27
N HIS A 430 27.89 -17.51 -3.25
CA HIS A 430 29.22 -18.04 -2.92
C HIS A 430 29.89 -17.34 -1.71
N THR A 431 29.14 -16.58 -0.91
CA THR A 431 29.70 -15.78 0.19
C THR A 431 29.09 -16.20 1.54
N GLU A 432 29.82 -17.02 2.31
CA GLU A 432 29.48 -17.32 3.72
C GLU A 432 29.93 -16.21 4.70
N GLN A 433 30.50 -15.11 4.19
CA GLN A 433 31.03 -13.99 4.97
C GLN A 433 30.02 -12.83 5.10
N GLU A 434 30.15 -12.06 6.18
CA GLU A 434 29.42 -10.80 6.38
C GLU A 434 29.59 -9.89 5.16
N LEU A 435 28.48 -9.32 4.67
CA LEU A 435 28.48 -8.43 3.51
C LEU A 435 29.31 -7.17 3.83
N SER A 436 30.23 -6.78 2.94
CA SER A 436 31.01 -5.55 3.12
C SER A 436 30.10 -4.31 3.09
N GLU A 437 30.43 -3.30 3.89
CA GLU A 437 29.69 -2.03 3.91
C GLU A 437 29.64 -1.37 2.52
N ASP A 438 30.74 -1.42 1.77
CA ASP A 438 30.81 -0.93 0.38
C ASP A 438 29.79 -1.61 -0.56
N PHE A 439 29.53 -2.91 -0.34
CA PHE A 439 28.56 -3.64 -1.15
C PHE A 439 27.12 -3.23 -0.79
N LEU A 440 26.83 -3.01 0.49
CA LEU A 440 25.52 -2.55 0.96
C LEU A 440 25.19 -1.13 0.47
N GLU A 441 26.19 -0.25 0.42
CA GLU A 441 26.04 1.11 -0.13
C GLU A 441 25.82 1.14 -1.65
N ALA A 442 26.31 0.13 -2.38
CA ALA A 442 26.13 0.02 -3.82
C ALA A 442 24.74 -0.51 -4.24
N ILE A 443 23.95 -1.04 -3.30
CA ILE A 443 22.62 -1.58 -3.60
C ILE A 443 21.66 -0.41 -3.84
N ALA A 444 21.21 -0.28 -5.08
CA ALA A 444 20.18 0.69 -5.46
C ALA A 444 19.12 0.07 -6.37
N VAL A 445 17.89 0.55 -6.23
CA VAL A 445 16.77 0.21 -7.11
C VAL A 445 16.80 1.13 -8.33
N GLU A 446 16.75 0.55 -9.52
CA GLU A 446 16.81 1.28 -10.80
C GLU A 446 15.44 1.36 -11.47
N THR A 447 15.31 2.26 -12.47
CA THR A 447 14.08 2.41 -13.24
C THR A 447 13.61 1.09 -13.87
N LYS A 448 14.55 0.25 -14.35
CA LYS A 448 14.25 -1.05 -14.97
C LYS A 448 13.54 -2.01 -14.02
N ASP A 449 13.82 -1.92 -12.72
CA ASP A 449 13.22 -2.76 -11.70
C ASP A 449 11.72 -2.41 -11.53
N PHE A 450 11.41 -1.11 -11.51
CA PHE A 450 10.03 -0.62 -11.53
C PHE A 450 9.29 -0.98 -12.82
N GLU A 451 9.95 -0.90 -13.98
CA GLU A 451 9.33 -1.29 -15.25
C GLU A 451 9.01 -2.78 -15.32
N SER A 452 9.90 -3.63 -14.78
CA SER A 452 9.67 -5.07 -14.66
C SER A 452 8.50 -5.36 -13.72
N ALA A 453 8.44 -4.67 -12.58
CA ALA A 453 7.35 -4.80 -11.63
C ALA A 453 5.99 -4.35 -12.22
N LEU A 454 5.94 -3.22 -12.94
CA LEU A 454 4.72 -2.73 -13.60
C LEU A 454 4.16 -3.71 -14.64
N LYS A 455 4.99 -4.55 -15.27
CA LYS A 455 4.52 -5.57 -16.23
C LYS A 455 3.81 -6.75 -15.56
N GLU A 456 4.19 -7.06 -14.33
CA GLU A 456 3.63 -8.19 -13.57
C GLU A 456 2.47 -7.77 -12.67
N MET A 457 2.49 -6.53 -12.17
CA MET A 457 1.47 -6.02 -11.26
C MET A 457 0.21 -5.53 -11.98
N ARG A 458 -0.93 -5.72 -11.31
CA ARG A 458 -2.25 -5.27 -11.77
C ARG A 458 -2.92 -4.40 -10.71
N PRO A 459 -3.63 -3.32 -11.10
CA PRO A 459 -4.32 -2.46 -10.15
C PRO A 459 -5.46 -3.20 -9.44
N SER A 460 -5.53 -3.08 -8.12
CA SER A 460 -6.57 -3.70 -7.30
C SER A 460 -7.96 -3.07 -7.52
N ALA A 461 -8.01 -1.80 -7.94
CA ALA A 461 -9.27 -1.11 -8.24
C ALA A 461 -10.07 -1.73 -9.40
N GLY A 462 -9.42 -2.49 -10.29
CA GLY A 462 -10.07 -3.13 -11.46
C GLY A 462 -10.47 -4.59 -11.27
N ARG A 463 -10.15 -5.23 -10.13
CA ARG A 463 -10.26 -6.70 -9.95
C ARG A 463 -11.69 -7.25 -9.99
N SER A 464 -12.74 -6.43 -9.84
CA SER A 464 -14.13 -6.90 -9.85
C SER A 464 -14.75 -7.06 -11.25
N PHE A 465 -14.09 -6.58 -12.32
CA PHE A 465 -14.63 -6.56 -13.69
C PHE A 465 -13.63 -7.04 -14.75
N GLU A 466 -12.74 -7.95 -14.36
CA GLU A 466 -11.54 -8.28 -15.13
C GLU A 466 -11.81 -9.11 -16.40
N ILE A 467 -11.12 -8.72 -17.48
CA ILE A 467 -10.89 -9.53 -18.69
C ILE A 467 -9.39 -9.84 -18.75
N ASP A 468 -9.03 -11.04 -19.17
CA ASP A 468 -7.66 -11.33 -19.59
C ASP A 468 -7.37 -10.72 -20.98
N LEU A 469 -6.66 -9.58 -21.01
CA LEU A 469 -6.24 -8.93 -22.26
C LEU A 469 -4.97 -9.55 -22.88
N ARG A 470 -4.40 -10.61 -22.27
CA ARG A 470 -3.17 -11.26 -22.79
C ARG A 470 -3.37 -11.78 -24.21
N ASP A 471 -4.55 -12.30 -24.52
CA ASP A 471 -4.88 -12.89 -25.82
C ASP A 471 -5.49 -11.90 -26.84
N CYS A 472 -5.51 -10.60 -26.55
CA CYS A 472 -6.07 -9.56 -27.41
C CYS A 472 -4.96 -8.71 -28.07
N GLY A 473 -5.27 -7.92 -29.10
CA GLY A 473 -4.32 -7.03 -29.81
C GLY A 473 -4.57 -6.99 -31.32
N TRP A 474 -4.03 -5.99 -32.01
CA TRP A 474 -4.20 -5.91 -33.48
C TRP A 474 -3.65 -7.13 -34.21
N ASP A 475 -2.62 -7.78 -33.66
CA ASP A 475 -1.97 -8.97 -34.20
C ASP A 475 -2.88 -10.21 -34.19
N ARG A 476 -3.91 -10.22 -33.33
CA ARG A 476 -4.85 -11.35 -33.17
C ARG A 476 -6.09 -11.22 -34.05
N ILE A 477 -6.29 -10.06 -34.68
CA ILE A 477 -7.41 -9.81 -35.58
C ILE A 477 -6.84 -9.82 -37.00
N ALA A 478 -7.23 -10.79 -37.82
CA ALA A 478 -6.90 -10.80 -39.24
C ALA A 478 -7.91 -9.99 -40.05
N GLY A 479 -7.48 -9.33 -41.14
CA GLY A 479 -8.33 -8.47 -41.96
C GLY A 479 -8.77 -7.15 -41.31
N TYR A 480 -9.83 -6.55 -41.86
CA TYR A 480 -10.48 -5.31 -41.41
C TYR A 480 -9.53 -4.10 -41.32
N ALA A 481 -8.63 -3.95 -42.30
CA ALA A 481 -7.62 -2.90 -42.29
C ALA A 481 -8.24 -1.49 -42.25
N LYS A 482 -9.34 -1.28 -42.99
CA LYS A 482 -10.05 0.00 -43.07
C LYS A 482 -10.70 0.36 -41.73
N GLU A 483 -11.32 -0.62 -41.08
CA GLU A 483 -11.99 -0.46 -39.79
C GLU A 483 -10.97 -0.23 -38.67
N LYS A 484 -9.81 -0.89 -38.72
CA LYS A 484 -8.69 -0.66 -37.78
C LYS A 484 -8.11 0.76 -37.94
N GLU A 485 -7.92 1.22 -39.18
CA GLU A 485 -7.45 2.58 -39.46
C GLU A 485 -8.46 3.62 -38.96
N PHE A 486 -9.75 3.41 -39.23
CA PHE A 486 -10.84 4.22 -38.68
C PHE A 486 -10.79 4.33 -37.15
N LEU A 487 -10.62 3.20 -36.44
CA LEU A 487 -10.50 3.20 -34.98
C LEU A 487 -9.24 3.90 -34.47
N LYS A 488 -8.12 3.81 -35.19
CA LYS A 488 -6.88 4.50 -34.84
C LYS A 488 -7.05 6.02 -34.90
N ASP A 489 -7.67 6.52 -35.97
CA ASP A 489 -7.78 7.95 -36.21
C ASP A 489 -8.89 8.60 -35.37
N ILE A 490 -10.04 7.94 -35.25
CA ILE A 490 -11.23 8.56 -34.64
C ILE A 490 -11.33 8.27 -33.15
N VAL A 491 -10.79 7.15 -32.68
CA VAL A 491 -10.96 6.73 -31.28
C VAL A 491 -9.63 6.80 -30.53
N LEU A 492 -8.59 6.13 -31.00
CA LEU A 492 -7.31 6.07 -30.27
C LEU A 492 -6.58 7.41 -30.24
N TRP A 493 -6.52 8.14 -31.35
CA TRP A 493 -5.82 9.43 -31.41
C TRP A 493 -6.45 10.49 -30.48
N PRO A 494 -7.79 10.69 -30.47
CA PRO A 494 -8.41 11.63 -29.53
C PRO A 494 -8.29 11.22 -28.07
N LEU A 495 -8.33 9.91 -27.80
CA LEU A 495 -8.21 9.41 -26.44
C LEU A 495 -6.82 9.69 -25.86
N ARG A 496 -5.76 9.41 -26.62
CA ARG A 496 -4.37 9.66 -26.20
C ARG A 496 -4.06 11.15 -26.03
N ASN A 497 -4.70 12.03 -26.81
CA ASN A 497 -4.47 13.47 -26.80
C ASN A 497 -5.62 14.25 -26.14
N SER A 498 -6.30 13.64 -25.17
CA SER A 498 -7.52 14.19 -24.57
C SER A 498 -7.34 15.56 -23.90
N GLU A 499 -6.22 15.79 -23.21
CA GLU A 499 -5.90 17.09 -22.58
C GLU A 499 -5.77 18.21 -23.63
N THR A 500 -5.08 17.93 -24.74
CA THR A 500 -4.89 18.89 -25.83
C THR A 500 -6.20 19.22 -26.53
N LEU A 501 -7.07 18.22 -26.75
CA LEU A 501 -8.38 18.42 -27.37
C LEU A 501 -9.32 19.24 -26.49
N PHE A 502 -9.28 19.02 -25.17
CA PHE A 502 -10.04 19.80 -24.21
C PHE A 502 -9.63 21.27 -24.24
N ALA A 503 -8.32 21.56 -24.28
CA ALA A 503 -7.81 22.92 -24.41
C ALA A 503 -8.23 23.61 -25.73
N LEU A 504 -8.42 22.84 -26.80
CA LEU A 504 -8.90 23.31 -28.10
C LEU A 504 -10.43 23.44 -28.20
N GLY A 505 -11.18 23.02 -27.17
CA GLY A 505 -12.64 23.02 -27.17
C GLY A 505 -13.28 22.00 -28.12
N VAL A 506 -12.52 20.96 -28.51
CA VAL A 506 -13.01 19.89 -29.39
C VAL A 506 -13.54 18.74 -28.55
N ASN A 507 -14.78 18.31 -28.82
CA ASN A 507 -15.39 17.19 -28.11
C ASN A 507 -14.74 15.87 -28.52
N ARG A 508 -14.40 15.06 -27.53
CA ARG A 508 -13.87 13.71 -27.72
C ARG A 508 -15.01 12.71 -28.09
N PRO A 509 -14.68 11.56 -28.69
CA PRO A 509 -15.65 10.46 -28.83
C PRO A 509 -16.06 9.93 -27.45
N GLU A 510 -17.35 10.02 -27.12
CA GLU A 510 -17.89 9.52 -25.84
C GLU A 510 -18.46 8.10 -25.97
N GLY A 511 -18.91 7.72 -27.17
CA GLY A 511 -19.42 6.38 -27.42
C GLY A 511 -19.15 5.86 -28.83
N LEU A 512 -18.79 4.58 -28.89
CA LEU A 512 -18.58 3.79 -30.10
C LEU A 512 -19.52 2.58 -30.08
N LEU A 513 -20.26 2.34 -31.15
CA LEU A 513 -21.07 1.14 -31.32
C LEU A 513 -20.46 0.25 -32.39
N ILE A 514 -20.14 -0.99 -32.07
CA ILE A 514 -19.65 -2.00 -33.02
C ILE A 514 -20.79 -2.96 -33.36
N THR A 515 -21.20 -3.01 -34.63
CA THR A 515 -22.35 -3.81 -35.10
C THR A 515 -21.97 -4.90 -36.11
N GLY A 516 -22.82 -5.93 -36.27
CA GLY A 516 -22.80 -6.85 -37.42
C GLY A 516 -23.18 -8.30 -37.08
N PRO A 517 -23.02 -9.26 -38.00
CA PRO A 517 -23.33 -10.68 -37.74
C PRO A 517 -22.58 -11.30 -36.54
N SER A 518 -23.21 -12.24 -35.84
CA SER A 518 -22.58 -13.02 -34.77
C SER A 518 -21.36 -13.80 -35.28
N GLY A 519 -20.30 -13.92 -34.47
CA GLY A 519 -19.12 -14.70 -34.86
C GLY A 519 -18.06 -13.96 -35.69
N ILE A 520 -18.22 -12.65 -35.92
CA ILE A 520 -17.22 -11.81 -36.62
C ILE A 520 -16.07 -11.34 -35.73
N GLY A 521 -16.15 -11.56 -34.41
CA GLY A 521 -15.12 -11.12 -33.48
C GLY A 521 -15.27 -9.67 -33.02
N LYS A 522 -16.50 -9.15 -32.92
CA LYS A 522 -16.77 -7.79 -32.41
C LYS A 522 -16.24 -7.57 -31.00
N THR A 523 -16.48 -8.53 -30.11
CA THR A 523 -15.98 -8.49 -28.73
C THR A 523 -14.45 -8.49 -28.72
N LEU A 524 -13.81 -9.27 -29.62
CA LEU A 524 -12.36 -9.26 -29.79
C LEU A 524 -11.85 -7.90 -30.31
N MET A 525 -12.56 -7.27 -31.25
CA MET A 525 -12.26 -5.91 -31.75
C MET A 525 -12.34 -4.87 -30.64
N ALA A 526 -13.39 -4.91 -29.81
CA ALA A 526 -13.55 -4.01 -28.66
C ALA A 526 -12.44 -4.22 -27.60
N ARG A 527 -12.09 -5.47 -27.29
CA ARG A 527 -11.01 -5.79 -26.34
C ARG A 527 -9.64 -5.38 -26.86
N SER A 528 -9.37 -5.60 -28.15
CA SER A 528 -8.13 -5.16 -28.80
C SER A 528 -8.01 -3.63 -28.81
N LEU A 529 -9.10 -2.91 -29.08
CA LEU A 529 -9.14 -1.45 -28.95
C LEU A 529 -8.79 -1.02 -27.52
N GLY A 530 -9.36 -1.69 -26.51
CA GLY A 530 -9.03 -1.46 -25.11
C GLY A 530 -7.53 -1.65 -24.81
N LYS A 531 -6.95 -2.77 -25.23
CA LYS A 531 -5.51 -3.06 -25.05
C LYS A 531 -4.62 -2.02 -25.72
N GLU A 532 -4.94 -1.64 -26.94
CA GLU A 532 -4.16 -0.71 -27.78
C GLU A 532 -4.27 0.74 -27.32
N SER A 533 -5.38 1.08 -26.66
CA SER A 533 -5.53 2.38 -25.99
C SER A 533 -4.54 2.54 -24.83
N GLY A 534 -4.11 1.45 -24.19
CA GLY A 534 -3.29 1.47 -22.98
C GLY A 534 -4.06 1.95 -21.74
N PHE A 535 -5.39 2.07 -21.85
CA PHE A 535 -6.27 2.54 -20.79
C PHE A 535 -6.82 1.38 -19.96
N ASN A 536 -7.37 1.70 -18.80
CA ASN A 536 -8.07 0.71 -17.99
C ASN A 536 -9.28 0.20 -18.79
N VAL A 537 -9.50 -1.12 -18.83
CA VAL A 537 -10.63 -1.72 -19.56
C VAL A 537 -11.57 -2.38 -18.56
N ILE A 538 -12.86 -2.06 -18.68
CA ILE A 538 -13.94 -2.67 -17.90
C ILE A 538 -14.90 -3.29 -18.91
N GLU A 539 -15.13 -4.60 -18.86
CA GLU A 539 -16.16 -5.24 -19.69
C GLU A 539 -17.31 -5.73 -18.83
N ILE A 540 -18.52 -5.56 -19.35
CA ILE A 540 -19.73 -6.10 -18.78
C ILE A 540 -20.51 -6.79 -19.87
N ARG A 541 -20.94 -8.02 -19.59
CA ARG A 541 -21.85 -8.76 -20.45
C ARG A 541 -23.29 -8.35 -20.15
N GLY A 542 -24.08 -8.10 -21.18
CA GLY A 542 -25.49 -7.75 -21.11
C GLY A 542 -26.33 -8.71 -20.26
N PRO A 543 -26.14 -10.03 -20.38
CA PRO A 543 -26.79 -10.99 -19.48
C PRO A 543 -26.34 -10.87 -18.00
N GLU A 544 -25.10 -10.48 -17.73
CA GLU A 544 -24.62 -10.25 -16.36
C GLU A 544 -25.25 -8.99 -15.76
N LEU A 545 -25.48 -7.95 -16.56
CA LEU A 545 -26.24 -6.76 -16.17
C LEU A 545 -27.68 -7.11 -15.75
N LEU A 546 -28.22 -8.23 -16.23
CA LEU A 546 -29.56 -8.68 -15.90
C LEU A 546 -29.56 -9.66 -14.72
N SER A 547 -28.67 -10.65 -14.67
CA SER A 547 -28.69 -11.74 -13.68
C SER A 547 -28.10 -11.39 -12.31
N LYS A 548 -26.98 -10.66 -12.26
CA LYS A 548 -26.37 -10.21 -10.98
C LYS A 548 -27.14 -9.06 -10.33
N TYR A 549 -28.11 -8.47 -11.04
CA TYR A 549 -28.69 -7.19 -10.70
C TYR A 549 -30.23 -7.15 -10.72
N MET A 550 -30.91 -8.30 -10.64
CA MET A 550 -32.35 -8.32 -10.37
C MET A 550 -32.61 -7.90 -8.91
N GLY A 551 -33.04 -6.64 -8.73
CA GLY A 551 -33.44 -6.05 -7.44
C GLY A 551 -32.92 -4.61 -7.23
N GLU A 552 -31.66 -4.33 -7.59
CA GLU A 552 -30.95 -3.05 -7.34
C GLU A 552 -30.18 -2.48 -8.56
N SER A 553 -30.56 -2.84 -9.78
CA SER A 553 -29.75 -2.64 -10.99
C SER A 553 -29.41 -1.19 -11.35
N GLU A 554 -30.28 -0.22 -11.08
CA GLU A 554 -29.98 1.20 -11.34
C GLU A 554 -28.78 1.71 -10.53
N ARG A 555 -28.69 1.30 -9.26
CA ARG A 555 -27.64 1.76 -8.33
C ARG A 555 -26.28 1.23 -8.75
N ASN A 556 -26.23 -0.02 -9.20
CA ASN A 556 -24.98 -0.68 -9.54
C ASN A 556 -24.44 -0.17 -10.88
N ILE A 557 -25.30 0.18 -11.84
CA ILE A 557 -24.87 0.91 -13.05
C ILE A 557 -24.26 2.26 -12.68
N ARG A 558 -24.90 3.02 -11.77
CA ARG A 558 -24.36 4.31 -11.32
C ARG A 558 -23.00 4.15 -10.63
N GLU A 559 -22.85 3.12 -9.81
CA GLU A 559 -21.59 2.81 -9.15
C GLU A 559 -20.51 2.39 -10.15
N LEU A 560 -20.87 1.61 -11.16
CA LEU A 560 -19.96 1.21 -12.22
C LEU A 560 -19.43 2.40 -13.04
N PHE A 561 -20.31 3.29 -13.50
CA PHE A 561 -19.89 4.50 -14.20
C PHE A 561 -19.11 5.45 -13.27
N ARG A 562 -19.40 5.44 -11.96
CA ARG A 562 -18.59 6.17 -10.97
C ARG A 562 -17.18 5.58 -10.85
N GLN A 563 -17.04 4.26 -10.79
CA GLN A 563 -15.72 3.60 -10.73
C GLN A 563 -14.93 3.80 -12.02
N ALA A 564 -15.56 3.65 -13.19
CA ALA A 564 -14.95 3.96 -14.47
C ALA A 564 -14.43 5.42 -14.54
N ARG A 565 -15.19 6.38 -13.99
CA ARG A 565 -14.75 7.78 -13.88
C ARG A 565 -13.58 7.98 -12.92
N GLN A 566 -13.51 7.21 -11.83
CA GLN A 566 -12.38 7.26 -10.89
C GLN A 566 -11.11 6.66 -11.47
N MET A 567 -11.24 5.62 -12.30
CA MET A 567 -10.14 4.93 -12.95
C MET A 567 -9.72 5.57 -14.29
N ALA A 568 -10.37 6.67 -14.69
CA ALA A 568 -10.09 7.33 -15.95
C ALA A 568 -8.59 7.69 -16.09
N PRO A 569 -7.95 7.44 -17.25
CA PRO A 569 -8.55 7.03 -18.53
C PRO A 569 -9.08 5.59 -18.56
N THR A 570 -10.32 5.38 -19.05
CA THR A 570 -10.98 4.05 -19.04
C THR A 570 -11.82 3.80 -20.29
N VAL A 571 -11.78 2.57 -20.81
CA VAL A 571 -12.64 2.04 -21.86
C VAL A 571 -13.66 1.07 -21.23
N LEU A 572 -14.94 1.42 -21.31
CA LEU A 572 -16.05 0.62 -20.82
C LEU A 572 -16.71 -0.14 -21.97
N ILE A 573 -16.58 -1.46 -21.99
CA ILE A 573 -17.15 -2.36 -23.01
C ILE A 573 -18.46 -2.95 -22.49
N LEU A 574 -19.55 -2.69 -23.20
CA LEU A 574 -20.87 -3.27 -22.97
C LEU A 574 -21.13 -4.33 -24.05
N ASP A 575 -20.89 -5.59 -23.72
CA ASP A 575 -21.02 -6.71 -24.66
C ASP A 575 -22.42 -7.30 -24.65
N GLY A 576 -23.05 -7.52 -25.81
CA GLY A 576 -24.37 -8.14 -25.90
C GLY A 576 -25.51 -7.27 -25.37
N ILE A 577 -25.45 -5.96 -25.62
CA ILE A 577 -26.46 -4.99 -25.15
C ILE A 577 -27.87 -5.25 -25.73
N GLU A 578 -27.98 -6.00 -26.82
CA GLU A 578 -29.25 -6.47 -27.39
C GLU A 578 -30.04 -7.39 -26.45
N ALA A 579 -29.38 -8.05 -25.48
CA ALA A 579 -30.05 -8.87 -24.49
C ALA A 579 -31.08 -8.06 -23.66
N MET A 580 -30.86 -6.75 -23.56
CA MET A 580 -31.76 -5.81 -22.88
C MET A 580 -32.98 -5.40 -23.73
N ALA A 581 -33.00 -5.72 -25.02
CA ALA A 581 -34.12 -5.40 -25.91
C ALA A 581 -35.09 -6.57 -26.11
N VAL A 582 -34.70 -7.79 -25.72
CA VAL A 582 -35.51 -8.99 -25.94
C VAL A 582 -36.73 -8.98 -25.01
N SER A 583 -37.91 -8.88 -25.60
CA SER A 583 -39.24 -8.82 -24.96
C SER A 583 -39.70 -10.14 -24.31
N GLY A 584 -38.79 -11.04 -23.95
CA GLY A 584 -39.09 -12.38 -23.42
C GLY A 584 -39.07 -12.50 -21.90
N TRP A 585 -38.77 -11.42 -21.18
CA TRP A 585 -38.65 -11.41 -19.72
C TRP A 585 -39.92 -10.84 -19.07
N SER A 586 -40.32 -11.42 -17.94
CA SER A 586 -41.58 -11.12 -17.23
C SER A 586 -41.70 -9.69 -16.68
N ASP A 587 -40.61 -8.91 -16.60
CA ASP A 587 -40.57 -7.56 -16.02
C ASP A 587 -39.98 -6.50 -16.98
N SER A 588 -40.71 -6.16 -18.04
CA SER A 588 -40.35 -5.07 -18.98
C SER A 588 -40.07 -3.73 -18.28
N LYS A 589 -40.73 -3.42 -17.16
CA LYS A 589 -40.54 -2.17 -16.39
C LYS A 589 -39.19 -2.08 -15.66
N ALA A 590 -38.58 -3.21 -15.32
CA ALA A 590 -37.26 -3.20 -14.69
C ALA A 590 -36.19 -2.91 -15.74
N ILE A 591 -36.30 -3.53 -16.91
CA ILE A 591 -35.35 -3.35 -18.02
C ILE A 591 -35.37 -1.90 -18.53
N ASP A 592 -36.55 -1.30 -18.71
CA ASP A 592 -36.66 0.11 -19.12
C ASP A 592 -35.94 1.06 -18.15
N ARG A 593 -36.07 0.81 -16.85
CA ARG A 593 -35.37 1.59 -15.80
C ARG A 593 -33.85 1.49 -15.91
N ILE A 594 -33.33 0.30 -16.16
CA ILE A 594 -31.90 0.04 -16.37
C ILE A 594 -31.40 0.78 -17.63
N VAL A 595 -32.14 0.69 -18.74
CA VAL A 595 -31.82 1.39 -19.98
C VAL A 595 -31.80 2.91 -19.76
N HIS A 596 -32.80 3.46 -19.07
CA HIS A 596 -32.85 4.88 -18.74
C HIS A 596 -31.69 5.33 -17.83
N GLN A 597 -31.29 4.51 -16.85
CA GLN A 597 -30.15 4.81 -15.99
C GLN A 597 -28.82 4.77 -16.77
N LEU A 598 -28.61 3.77 -17.64
CA LEU A 598 -27.44 3.72 -18.55
C LEU A 598 -27.35 4.97 -19.41
N VAL A 599 -28.48 5.38 -20.00
CA VAL A 599 -28.58 6.61 -20.78
C VAL A 599 -28.23 7.84 -19.95
N THR A 600 -28.71 7.91 -18.71
CA THR A 600 -28.43 9.02 -17.80
C THR A 600 -26.94 9.11 -17.47
N GLU A 601 -26.31 7.97 -17.16
CA GLU A 601 -24.88 7.94 -16.88
C GLU A 601 -24.05 8.30 -18.10
N MET A 602 -24.39 7.80 -19.29
CA MET A 602 -23.71 8.16 -20.56
C MET A 602 -23.77 9.67 -20.83
N ASN A 603 -24.90 10.33 -20.59
CA ASN A 603 -25.01 11.79 -20.75
C ASN A 603 -24.15 12.55 -19.72
N SER A 604 -23.90 11.95 -18.55
CA SER A 604 -23.07 12.51 -17.49
C SER A 604 -21.56 12.24 -17.64
N VAL A 605 -21.13 11.60 -18.73
CA VAL A 605 -19.71 11.33 -19.04
C VAL A 605 -18.99 12.59 -19.58
N SER A 606 -19.73 13.67 -19.82
CA SER A 606 -19.24 14.99 -20.21
C SER A 606 -18.41 15.64 -19.09
N GLY A 607 -17.11 15.31 -19.04
CA GLY A 607 -16.19 15.83 -18.04
C GLY A 607 -14.72 15.67 -18.43
N GLU A 608 -13.86 16.34 -17.68
CA GLU A 608 -12.40 16.42 -17.86
C GLU A 608 -11.74 15.03 -17.98
N LYS A 609 -12.32 14.00 -17.34
CA LYS A 609 -11.76 12.63 -17.26
C LYS A 609 -12.17 11.74 -18.46
N PRO A 610 -11.23 11.20 -19.28
CA PRO A 610 -11.51 10.39 -20.47
C PRO A 610 -12.13 9.03 -20.17
N VAL A 611 -13.43 8.88 -20.47
CA VAL A 611 -14.14 7.60 -20.45
C VAL A 611 -14.77 7.38 -21.82
N LEU A 612 -14.45 6.25 -22.46
CA LEU A 612 -15.06 5.81 -23.72
C LEU A 612 -16.03 4.66 -23.43
N VAL A 613 -17.27 4.76 -23.91
CA VAL A 613 -18.24 3.66 -23.84
C VAL A 613 -18.31 2.94 -25.18
N VAL A 614 -17.95 1.65 -25.22
CA VAL A 614 -18.00 0.80 -26.41
C VAL A 614 -19.17 -0.17 -26.27
N GLY A 615 -20.19 -0.03 -27.10
CA GLY A 615 -21.29 -1.00 -27.21
C GLY A 615 -20.98 -2.05 -28.27
N VAL A 616 -21.19 -3.32 -27.97
CA VAL A 616 -21.11 -4.41 -28.95
C VAL A 616 -22.50 -5.00 -29.13
N ALA A 617 -22.98 -5.04 -30.38
CA ALA A 617 -24.29 -5.57 -30.72
C ALA A 617 -24.31 -6.35 -32.05
N THR A 618 -25.24 -7.29 -32.19
CA THR A 618 -25.46 -8.02 -33.45
C THR A 618 -26.06 -7.12 -34.54
N SER A 619 -26.95 -6.21 -34.18
CA SER A 619 -27.51 -5.26 -35.14
C SER A 619 -27.84 -3.95 -34.45
N ALA A 620 -27.64 -2.83 -35.14
CA ALA A 620 -28.13 -1.54 -34.68
C ALA A 620 -29.62 -1.63 -34.37
N ASN A 621 -30.40 -2.33 -35.19
CA ASN A 621 -31.85 -2.44 -35.02
C ASN A 621 -32.28 -3.21 -33.77
N ALA A 622 -31.42 -4.06 -33.21
CA ALA A 622 -31.69 -4.82 -31.99
C ALA A 622 -31.49 -3.99 -30.71
N LEU A 623 -31.00 -2.75 -30.79
CA LEU A 623 -30.83 -1.87 -29.62
C LEU A 623 -32.17 -1.28 -29.15
N PRO A 624 -32.33 -1.06 -27.83
CA PRO A 624 -33.42 -0.27 -27.28
C PRO A 624 -33.50 1.12 -27.94
N PRO A 625 -34.70 1.60 -28.29
CA PRO A 625 -34.87 2.88 -29.00
C PRO A 625 -34.29 4.06 -28.22
N ALA A 626 -34.30 3.99 -26.89
CA ALA A 626 -33.65 4.99 -26.03
C ALA A 626 -32.17 5.17 -26.39
N LEU A 627 -31.39 4.09 -26.57
CA LEU A 627 -29.96 4.16 -26.89
C LEU A 627 -29.66 4.62 -28.32
N LYS A 628 -30.62 4.45 -29.24
CA LYS A 628 -30.53 4.91 -30.65
C LYS A 628 -30.85 6.40 -30.83
N ALA A 629 -31.74 6.96 -30.02
CA ALA A 629 -32.46 8.20 -30.35
C ALA A 629 -31.62 9.50 -30.33
N THR A 630 -30.38 9.47 -29.86
CA THR A 630 -29.55 10.68 -29.70
C THR A 630 -28.07 10.29 -29.72
N GLY A 631 -27.18 11.13 -30.29
CA GLY A 631 -25.74 10.90 -30.52
C GLY A 631 -24.87 10.54 -29.30
N ARG A 632 -25.19 9.42 -28.65
CA ARG A 632 -24.54 8.83 -27.46
C ARG A 632 -23.48 7.82 -27.88
N PHE A 633 -23.83 6.98 -28.85
CA PHE A 633 -22.84 6.33 -29.70
C PHE A 633 -22.62 7.27 -30.89
N GLY A 634 -21.69 8.21 -30.72
CA GLY A 634 -21.38 9.21 -31.76
C GLY A 634 -20.79 8.58 -33.02
N TYR A 635 -20.22 7.38 -32.89
CA TYR A 635 -19.65 6.61 -33.98
C TYR A 635 -20.24 5.20 -34.01
N GLU A 636 -20.63 4.75 -35.20
CA GLU A 636 -21.02 3.37 -35.48
C GLU A 636 -19.99 2.73 -36.41
N LEU A 637 -19.48 1.57 -36.03
CA LEU A 637 -18.57 0.75 -36.82
C LEU A 637 -19.28 -0.57 -37.21
N PRO A 638 -19.87 -0.63 -38.41
CA PRO A 638 -20.47 -1.85 -38.91
C PRO A 638 -19.37 -2.80 -39.43
N LEU A 639 -19.25 -3.98 -38.82
CA LEU A 639 -18.38 -5.04 -39.32
C LEU A 639 -19.15 -5.92 -40.32
N SER A 640 -18.69 -5.91 -41.58
CA SER A 640 -19.20 -6.80 -42.63
C SER A 640 -18.58 -8.19 -42.56
N LEU A 641 -19.11 -9.13 -43.34
CA LEU A 641 -18.46 -10.42 -43.54
C LEU A 641 -17.09 -10.22 -44.22
N PRO A 642 -16.07 -11.02 -43.86
CA PRO A 642 -14.73 -10.88 -44.41
C PRO A 642 -14.71 -11.24 -45.90
N THR A 643 -13.95 -10.47 -46.66
CA THR A 643 -13.63 -10.73 -48.06
C THR A 643 -12.78 -12.00 -48.22
N GLU A 644 -12.60 -12.48 -49.46
CA GLU A 644 -11.80 -13.68 -49.73
C GLU A 644 -10.35 -13.54 -49.25
N GLU A 645 -9.73 -12.38 -49.47
CA GLU A 645 -8.38 -12.07 -49.01
C GLU A 645 -8.30 -12.07 -47.48
N GLU A 646 -9.26 -11.45 -46.80
CA GLU A 646 -9.33 -11.42 -45.34
C GLU A 646 -9.57 -12.81 -44.74
N ARG A 647 -10.39 -13.65 -45.38
CA ARG A 647 -10.57 -15.04 -44.93
C ARG A 647 -9.27 -15.82 -45.02
N ALA A 648 -8.48 -15.64 -46.08
CA ALA A 648 -7.18 -16.28 -46.21
C ALA A 648 -6.21 -15.87 -45.08
N GLU A 649 -6.23 -14.59 -44.68
CA GLU A 649 -5.48 -14.12 -43.52
C GLU A 649 -5.95 -14.74 -42.21
N VAL A 650 -7.27 -14.88 -42.01
CA VAL A 650 -7.86 -15.52 -40.83
C VAL A 650 -7.40 -16.99 -40.75
N PHE A 651 -7.47 -17.74 -41.86
CA PHE A 651 -6.96 -19.11 -41.92
C PHE A 651 -5.46 -19.17 -41.60
N ARG A 652 -4.66 -18.22 -42.12
CA ARG A 652 -3.23 -18.15 -41.82
C ARG A 652 -2.97 -17.99 -40.33
N LEU A 653 -3.72 -17.09 -39.67
CA LEU A 653 -3.57 -16.80 -38.25
C LEU A 653 -3.83 -18.02 -37.38
N TYR A 654 -4.89 -18.79 -37.63
CA TYR A 654 -5.20 -19.98 -36.84
C TYR A 654 -4.31 -21.17 -37.18
N LEU A 655 -4.04 -21.44 -38.47
CA LEU A 655 -3.28 -22.61 -38.92
C LEU A 655 -1.75 -22.50 -38.75
N HIS A 656 -1.23 -21.29 -38.48
CA HIS A 656 0.18 -21.06 -38.15
C HIS A 656 0.40 -20.71 -36.66
N SER A 657 -0.65 -20.77 -35.84
CA SER A 657 -0.53 -20.53 -34.41
C SER A 657 -0.05 -21.79 -33.66
N GLY A 658 0.99 -21.66 -32.83
CA GLY A 658 1.49 -22.74 -31.99
C GLY A 658 2.30 -23.80 -32.74
N ASN A 659 2.10 -25.09 -32.39
CA ASN A 659 2.85 -26.22 -32.93
C ASN A 659 2.18 -26.87 -34.17
N VAL A 660 1.41 -26.09 -34.94
CA VAL A 660 0.72 -26.57 -36.15
C VAL A 660 1.50 -26.13 -37.38
N SER A 661 1.80 -27.07 -38.27
CA SER A 661 2.41 -26.78 -39.58
C SER A 661 1.40 -27.03 -40.70
N PHE A 662 1.07 -25.99 -41.46
CA PHE A 662 0.16 -26.10 -42.59
C PHE A 662 0.90 -26.24 -43.92
N LYS A 663 0.53 -27.23 -44.73
CA LYS A 663 1.04 -27.44 -46.09
C LYS A 663 -0.13 -27.43 -47.08
N GLY A 664 -0.27 -26.36 -47.86
CA GLY A 664 -1.33 -26.24 -48.86
C GLY A 664 -1.53 -24.79 -49.35
N ASN A 665 -2.50 -24.60 -50.24
CA ASN A 665 -2.85 -23.27 -50.75
C ASN A 665 -4.03 -22.65 -49.97
N LEU A 666 -3.75 -21.61 -49.18
CA LEU A 666 -4.77 -20.91 -48.39
C LEU A 666 -5.81 -20.16 -49.25
N GLN A 667 -5.45 -19.75 -50.46
CA GLN A 667 -6.37 -19.02 -51.36
C GLN A 667 -7.49 -19.93 -51.87
N GLU A 668 -7.20 -21.19 -52.18
CA GLU A 668 -8.22 -22.15 -52.64
C GLU A 668 -9.23 -22.52 -51.53
N ILE A 669 -8.76 -22.55 -50.28
CA ILE A 669 -9.64 -22.75 -49.10
C ILE A 669 -10.53 -21.51 -48.91
N ALA A 670 -9.96 -20.30 -49.04
CA ALA A 670 -10.68 -19.04 -48.89
C ALA A 670 -11.78 -18.83 -49.96
N ALA A 671 -11.55 -19.31 -51.19
CA ALA A 671 -12.53 -19.30 -52.28
C ALA A 671 -13.76 -20.19 -51.97
N ASN A 672 -13.54 -21.36 -51.36
CA ASN A 672 -14.59 -22.35 -51.04
C ASN A 672 -15.38 -22.06 -49.74
N THR A 673 -14.98 -21.03 -49.00
CA THR A 673 -15.51 -20.64 -47.68
C THR A 673 -16.31 -19.33 -47.72
N ASN A 674 -16.89 -18.99 -48.87
CA ASN A 674 -17.66 -17.76 -49.01
C ASN A 674 -18.86 -17.72 -48.03
N GLY A 675 -19.03 -16.57 -47.36
CA GLY A 675 -20.09 -16.35 -46.37
C GLY A 675 -19.81 -16.88 -44.95
N LEU A 676 -18.67 -17.54 -44.71
CA LEU A 676 -18.30 -17.97 -43.35
C LEU A 676 -17.78 -16.81 -42.50
N THR A 677 -18.14 -16.84 -41.22
CA THR A 677 -17.60 -15.90 -40.23
C THR A 677 -16.24 -16.38 -39.71
N PRO A 678 -15.37 -15.47 -39.24
CA PRO A 678 -14.13 -15.82 -38.55
C PRO A 678 -14.30 -16.86 -37.44
N GLY A 679 -15.40 -16.81 -36.67
CA GLY A 679 -15.71 -17.82 -35.65
C GLY A 679 -16.02 -19.20 -36.23
N ASN A 680 -16.65 -19.28 -37.41
CA ASN A 680 -16.82 -20.57 -38.09
C ASN A 680 -15.48 -21.09 -38.63
N ILE A 681 -14.62 -20.20 -39.13
CA ILE A 681 -13.28 -20.55 -39.60
C ILE A 681 -12.43 -21.09 -38.44
N GLU A 682 -12.46 -20.43 -37.28
CA GLU A 682 -11.81 -20.90 -36.06
C GLU A 682 -12.29 -22.30 -35.66
N GLU A 683 -13.60 -22.53 -35.64
CA GLU A 683 -14.18 -23.83 -35.32
C GLU A 683 -13.71 -24.92 -36.31
N ILE A 684 -13.71 -24.62 -37.62
CA ILE A 684 -13.23 -25.54 -38.66
C ILE A 684 -11.75 -25.86 -38.44
N CYS A 685 -10.90 -24.86 -38.25
CA CYS A 685 -9.47 -25.04 -37.98
C CYS A 685 -9.22 -25.88 -36.74
N CYS A 686 -9.87 -25.58 -35.61
CA CYS A 686 -9.74 -26.34 -34.38
C CYS A 686 -10.15 -27.80 -34.56
N ARG A 687 -11.28 -28.08 -35.24
CA ARG A 687 -11.72 -29.45 -35.52
C ARG A 687 -10.75 -30.20 -36.44
N THR A 688 -10.21 -29.53 -37.46
CA THR A 688 -9.21 -30.15 -38.35
C THR A 688 -7.93 -30.50 -37.60
N VAL A 689 -7.43 -29.59 -36.75
CA VAL A 689 -6.24 -29.84 -35.90
C VAL A 689 -6.50 -30.97 -34.91
N LEU A 690 -7.68 -31.02 -34.27
CA LEU A 690 -8.06 -32.09 -33.37
C LEU A 690 -8.14 -33.45 -34.07
N GLN A 691 -8.70 -33.51 -35.28
CA GLN A 691 -8.76 -34.74 -36.06
C GLN A 691 -7.35 -35.20 -36.46
N ALA A 692 -6.49 -34.27 -36.90
CA ALA A 692 -5.10 -34.58 -37.23
C ALA A 692 -4.31 -35.05 -36.00
N ALA A 693 -4.53 -34.44 -34.83
CA ALA A 693 -3.94 -34.86 -33.56
C ALA A 693 -4.41 -36.26 -33.14
N HIS A 694 -5.71 -36.57 -33.27
CA HIS A 694 -6.25 -37.90 -32.96
C HIS A 694 -5.64 -38.98 -33.86
N CYS A 695 -5.54 -38.73 -35.16
CA CYS A 695 -4.89 -39.65 -36.10
C CYS A 695 -3.41 -39.86 -35.76
N ALA A 696 -2.71 -38.81 -35.32
CA ALA A 696 -1.28 -38.89 -34.99
C ALA A 696 -1.02 -39.61 -33.65
N ILE A 697 -1.92 -39.48 -32.67
CA ILE A 697 -1.86 -40.20 -31.38
C ILE A 697 -2.19 -41.69 -31.55
N ASP A 698 -3.13 -42.03 -32.43
CA ASP A 698 -3.48 -43.43 -32.71
C ASP A 698 -2.39 -44.17 -33.50
N SER A 699 -1.52 -43.44 -34.22
CA SER A 699 -0.52 -44.02 -35.12
C SER A 699 0.88 -44.25 -34.51
N ASP A 700 1.25 -43.64 -33.37
CA ASP A 700 2.56 -43.83 -32.73
C ASP A 700 2.57 -43.55 -31.20
N SER A 701 3.40 -44.27 -30.44
CA SER A 701 3.48 -44.29 -28.97
C SER A 701 4.27 -43.13 -28.31
N VAL A 702 4.33 -41.96 -28.95
CA VAL A 702 4.89 -40.72 -28.39
C VAL A 702 4.08 -39.53 -28.93
N PRO A 703 3.60 -38.58 -28.09
CA PRO A 703 2.83 -37.44 -28.58
C PRO A 703 3.69 -36.59 -29.53
N PRO A 704 3.27 -36.36 -30.79
CA PRO A 704 4.05 -35.58 -31.73
C PRO A 704 4.12 -34.13 -31.25
N CYS A 705 5.34 -33.57 -31.20
CA CYS A 705 5.55 -32.18 -30.82
C CYS A 705 4.89 -31.18 -31.78
N CYS A 706 4.57 -31.59 -33.02
CA CYS A 706 3.91 -30.78 -34.03
C CYS A 706 2.84 -31.57 -34.80
N VAL A 707 1.71 -30.94 -35.11
CA VAL A 707 0.61 -31.53 -35.91
C VAL A 707 0.67 -30.95 -37.33
N GLU A 708 0.85 -31.81 -38.34
CA GLU A 708 0.79 -31.38 -39.74
C GLU A 708 -0.66 -31.38 -40.24
N VAL A 709 -1.09 -30.30 -40.88
CA VAL A 709 -2.43 -30.17 -41.49
C VAL A 709 -2.31 -29.87 -42.98
N THR A 710 -3.06 -30.60 -43.81
CA THR A 710 -3.12 -30.36 -45.26
C THR A 710 -4.39 -29.62 -45.68
N ASP A 711 -4.36 -29.01 -46.87
CA ASP A 711 -5.54 -28.39 -47.49
C ASP A 711 -6.71 -29.38 -47.70
N THR A 712 -6.41 -30.63 -48.05
CA THR A 712 -7.43 -31.68 -48.21
C THR A 712 -8.17 -32.00 -46.92
N ASP A 713 -7.51 -31.90 -45.76
CA ASP A 713 -8.12 -32.16 -44.45
C ASP A 713 -9.06 -31.03 -44.04
N VAL A 714 -8.69 -29.79 -44.36
CA VAL A 714 -9.55 -28.61 -44.14
C VAL A 714 -10.78 -28.67 -45.04
N LEU A 715 -10.63 -29.02 -46.32
CA LEU A 715 -11.75 -29.13 -47.26
C LEU A 715 -12.71 -30.29 -46.89
N LYS A 716 -12.19 -31.46 -46.49
CA LYS A 716 -13.02 -32.56 -45.97
C LYS A 716 -13.81 -32.16 -44.72
N MET A 717 -13.19 -31.40 -43.82
CA MET A 717 -13.86 -30.90 -42.61
C MET A 717 -14.91 -29.85 -42.95
N LEU A 718 -14.64 -28.97 -43.92
CA LEU A 718 -15.60 -27.99 -44.43
C LEU A 718 -16.86 -28.68 -44.98
N ASP A 719 -16.71 -29.74 -45.77
CA ASP A 719 -17.84 -30.49 -46.31
C ASP A 719 -18.66 -31.18 -45.21
N ARG A 720 -17.99 -31.77 -44.21
CA ARG A 720 -18.66 -32.32 -43.02
C ARG A 720 -19.39 -31.24 -42.21
N TRP A 721 -18.80 -30.06 -42.05
CA TRP A 721 -19.39 -28.94 -41.33
C TRP A 721 -20.65 -28.44 -42.06
N LYS A 722 -20.58 -28.27 -43.38
CA LYS A 722 -21.73 -27.89 -44.22
C LYS A 722 -22.88 -28.90 -44.09
N LEU A 723 -22.59 -30.20 -44.13
CA LEU A 723 -23.59 -31.28 -43.95
C LEU A 723 -24.25 -31.23 -42.56
N MET A 724 -23.46 -31.02 -41.50
CA MET A 724 -23.98 -30.93 -40.13
C MET A 724 -24.85 -29.70 -39.90
N THR A 725 -24.48 -28.54 -40.47
CA THR A 725 -25.29 -27.31 -40.39
C THR A 725 -26.61 -27.41 -41.17
N ALA A 726 -26.64 -28.16 -42.28
CA ALA A 726 -27.88 -28.43 -43.01
C ALA A 726 -28.86 -29.29 -42.20
N ASP A 727 -28.36 -30.27 -41.42
CA ASP A 727 -29.19 -31.09 -40.52
C ASP A 727 -29.62 -30.34 -39.25
N THR A 728 -28.83 -29.39 -38.74
CA THR A 728 -29.26 -28.57 -37.59
C THR A 728 -30.32 -27.53 -37.98
N ILE A 729 -30.29 -27.01 -39.21
CA ILE A 729 -31.34 -26.13 -39.74
C ILE A 729 -32.64 -26.91 -40.02
N SER A 730 -32.57 -28.21 -40.35
CA SER A 730 -33.77 -29.04 -40.51
C SER A 730 -34.42 -29.41 -39.16
N GLN A 731 -33.63 -29.61 -38.10
CA GLN A 731 -34.13 -29.89 -36.75
C GLN A 731 -34.62 -28.66 -35.98
N LEU A 732 -34.25 -27.44 -36.38
CA LEU A 732 -34.78 -26.19 -35.80
C LEU A 732 -36.09 -25.71 -36.48
N CYS A 733 -36.50 -26.37 -37.57
CA CYS A 733 -37.75 -26.11 -38.30
C CYS A 733 -38.85 -27.17 -38.05
N ILE A 734 -38.64 -28.10 -37.12
CA ILE A 734 -39.64 -29.02 -36.54
C ILE A 734 -39.79 -28.68 -35.07
#